data_AF-A0A367Z0A3-F1
#
_entry.id   AF-A0A367Z0A3-F1
#
_cell.length_a   1.000
_cell.length_b   1.000
_cell.length_c   1.000
_cell.angle_alpha   90.00
_cell.angle_beta   90.00
_cell.angle_gamma   90.00
#
_symmetry.space_group_name_H-M   'P 1'
#
loop_
_entity.id
_entity.type
_entity.pdbx_description
1 polymer ?
#
loop_
_entity_poly.entity_id
_entity_poly.type
_entity_poly.pdbx_seq_one_letter_code
_entity_poly.pdbx_strand_id
1 'polypeptide(L)'
;MKKLKLFLTTSLMMLIISSISFSQAVGDYGSAGSGNWGTTGANWLVCVTPGTWDGATPAPGAPDSTKNVWIRLGHTVLVETSPKYCNNLTVESGAKLWCNSSVTNPRYLRFYGNTFTNDGVVGGTNDALGLYFPNQGQTITLTGSGTYDISRVQLQNTEQTVIFDANVNIYYAGSQGAGSTGLYANNKDNTTFTINAGKTVTMATRSYIAVHSSSGSSAGTANFTLNVYGTLTTGGTAHINLNNSSGKTSTLNIYDGGVINVGDTANIRADVSGATYNINIYEGGTLNGGNYNGGQINLSQASTIVNGTVDFKGTSTSTRTIGTATVGATGKLRFKDGTYPTGSITLNSGSTIEYYGTSGFTMPASPSTYSNLQINNSGGVTLGSNVTINGVLSISGGTFNTGTNTVTVNGTVQINDGGWATGQDFVYNSGSTLVFNTTSQYGVGSDHVYWPWNNGPTNVSIVGSGGIKLNAWRPVNGLFQTWAGVEIPNGEKLIANGQVKINTGGYFSNQGPEYGSSSKLIYATGSGGYNTWLEWPSVNGPANVEITNGTPVTLTESKSISGVLDITSGQIILGSYNLTVGSIGNASANGYVVTNGTGSLIRNVGSSNVLFPVGTVSSYNPVTINNAGTGDDFSVRVKSSFDNPPVNSNKVVNRQWTITEATPGGSDATITFQWNAAEEASGFDRAAGIEIGRWTGTQWEGLPAIFVGGSDPYSAYVGNVSSFSDFAVGNSGALPVQLASFIGNIFATGKAKLEWQTISEKNNAGFYVEKYNSSINDFVTVSELIPGAGTTLQPQSYSWIDENAVEENLQYRLKQMDMNGLYYYFGPIMLNPTGVNDNSVPAVFALYQNYPNPFNPTTTINFSIAEANYTTLKVYNILGSEVATLFAGDAEAGKMYSVKFDGSNLSSGIYLYKLQSGNNVEVRKLMLMK
;
A
#
# COMPACT_ATOMS: atom_id res chain seq x y z
N MET A 1 35.08 1.90 -5.16
CA MET A 1 36.38 2.05 -5.88
C MET A 1 36.76 0.86 -6.76
N LYS A 2 36.73 -0.42 -6.32
CA LYS A 2 37.01 -1.58 -7.21
C LYS A 2 36.01 -1.73 -8.38
N LYS A 3 34.70 -1.55 -8.12
CA LYS A 3 33.68 -1.50 -9.19
C LYS A 3 33.86 -0.32 -10.13
N LEU A 4 34.24 0.86 -9.61
CA LEU A 4 34.52 2.06 -10.42
C LEU A 4 35.79 1.91 -11.26
N LYS A 5 36.84 1.25 -10.75
CA LYS A 5 38.03 0.90 -11.55
C LYS A 5 37.72 -0.13 -12.63
N LEU A 6 36.92 -1.15 -12.32
CA LEU A 6 36.49 -2.15 -13.30
C LEU A 6 35.61 -1.51 -14.39
N PHE A 7 34.66 -0.67 -13.99
CA PHE A 7 33.78 0.11 -14.88
C PHE A 7 34.58 1.12 -15.69
N LEU A 8 35.59 1.81 -15.13
CA LEU A 8 36.48 2.67 -15.93
C LEU A 8 37.37 1.86 -16.86
N THR A 9 37.84 0.65 -16.51
CA THR A 9 38.62 -0.18 -17.45
C THR A 9 37.76 -0.83 -18.54
N THR A 10 36.51 -1.24 -18.23
CA THR A 10 35.58 -1.78 -19.23
C THR A 10 34.98 -0.68 -20.09
N SER A 11 34.61 0.48 -19.53
CA SER A 11 34.13 1.65 -20.28
C SER A 11 35.21 2.39 -21.05
N LEU A 12 36.47 2.41 -20.59
CA LEU A 12 37.58 2.95 -21.39
C LEU A 12 37.92 2.04 -22.60
N MET A 13 37.59 0.74 -22.51
CA MET A 13 37.60 -0.18 -23.67
C MET A 13 36.34 -0.05 -24.54
N MET A 14 35.20 0.37 -23.95
CA MET A 14 33.91 0.56 -24.64
C MET A 14 33.76 1.90 -25.37
N LEU A 15 34.62 2.91 -25.10
CA LEU A 15 34.42 4.29 -25.57
C LEU A 15 35.48 4.82 -26.55
N ILE A 16 36.41 3.99 -27.05
CA ILE A 16 37.34 4.41 -28.11
C ILE A 16 37.52 3.28 -29.14
N ILE A 17 36.49 2.97 -29.92
CA ILE A 17 36.66 2.46 -31.28
C ILE A 17 35.55 3.06 -32.14
N SER A 18 35.67 4.36 -32.44
CA SER A 18 35.15 4.86 -33.72
C SER A 18 35.73 3.98 -34.81
N SER A 19 34.90 3.49 -35.73
CA SER A 19 35.31 2.65 -36.88
C SER A 19 36.72 3.02 -37.35
N ILE A 20 37.69 2.14 -37.09
CA ILE A 20 39.06 2.32 -37.57
C ILE A 20 38.99 2.03 -39.08
N SER A 21 38.57 3.02 -39.86
CA SER A 21 38.73 3.04 -41.30
C SER A 21 39.97 3.87 -41.60
N PHE A 22 40.91 3.26 -42.31
CA PHE A 22 42.06 3.98 -42.84
C PHE A 22 41.64 4.68 -44.15
N SER A 23 41.94 5.97 -44.28
CA SER A 23 41.61 6.76 -45.46
C SER A 23 42.60 6.52 -46.60
N GLN A 24 42.11 6.49 -47.84
CA GLN A 24 42.96 6.37 -49.01
C GLN A 24 44.07 7.44 -49.03
N ALA A 25 45.30 7.03 -49.32
CA ALA A 25 46.47 7.89 -49.36
C ALA A 25 47.22 7.77 -50.70
N VAL A 26 48.00 8.81 -51.03
CA VAL A 26 48.89 8.78 -52.19
C VAL A 26 49.88 7.62 -52.06
N GLY A 27 50.00 6.81 -53.11
CA GLY A 27 50.83 5.60 -53.11
C GLY A 27 50.09 4.31 -52.74
N ASP A 28 48.81 4.39 -52.34
CA ASP A 28 47.94 3.21 -52.19
C ASP A 28 47.67 2.55 -53.55
N TYR A 29 47.34 1.25 -53.53
CA TYR A 29 47.10 0.46 -54.73
C TYR A 29 45.62 0.12 -54.85
N GLY A 30 45.03 0.38 -56.01
CA GLY A 30 43.61 0.12 -56.29
C GLY A 30 43.45 -0.83 -57.46
N SER A 31 42.48 -1.74 -57.44
CA SER A 31 42.29 -2.66 -58.57
C SER A 31 41.96 -1.89 -59.86
N ALA A 32 42.67 -2.18 -60.96
CA ALA A 32 42.45 -1.55 -62.26
C ALA A 32 41.18 -2.06 -62.96
N GLY A 33 40.79 -3.30 -62.66
CA GLY A 33 39.62 -4.00 -63.17
C GLY A 33 39.44 -5.36 -62.47
N SER A 34 38.46 -6.15 -62.92
CA SER A 34 38.30 -7.54 -62.46
C SER A 34 39.43 -8.42 -62.98
N GLY A 35 40.00 -9.28 -62.13
CA GLY A 35 41.11 -10.14 -62.51
C GLY A 35 41.82 -10.79 -61.33
N ASN A 36 42.99 -11.37 -61.60
CA ASN A 36 43.83 -12.01 -60.58
C ASN A 36 44.61 -10.94 -59.79
N TRP A 37 44.87 -11.18 -58.50
CA TRP A 37 45.75 -10.33 -57.68
C TRP A 37 47.16 -10.27 -58.31
N GLY A 38 47.56 -11.34 -59.01
CA GLY A 38 48.70 -11.35 -59.93
C GLY A 38 50.06 -11.20 -59.24
N THR A 39 51.13 -11.17 -60.03
CA THR A 39 52.52 -10.97 -59.56
C THR A 39 53.18 -9.73 -60.15
N THR A 40 52.49 -9.03 -61.06
CA THR A 40 52.92 -7.77 -61.70
C THR A 40 51.90 -6.67 -61.43
N GLY A 41 52.24 -5.41 -61.71
CA GLY A 41 51.35 -4.28 -61.47
C GLY A 41 50.24 -4.05 -62.50
N ALA A 42 50.12 -4.92 -63.52
CA ALA A 42 49.18 -4.76 -64.63
C ALA A 42 47.70 -4.65 -64.21
N ASN A 43 47.33 -5.24 -63.07
CA ASN A 43 45.94 -5.23 -62.55
C ASN A 43 45.70 -4.18 -61.45
N TRP A 44 46.65 -3.27 -61.25
CA TRP A 44 46.64 -2.31 -60.14
C TRP A 44 46.92 -0.90 -60.66
N LEU A 45 46.30 0.09 -60.04
CA LEU A 45 46.55 1.52 -60.25
C LEU A 45 47.12 2.11 -58.96
N VAL A 46 47.88 3.20 -59.07
CA VAL A 46 48.39 3.92 -57.91
C VAL A 46 47.48 5.11 -57.61
N CYS A 47 47.15 5.32 -56.34
CA CYS A 47 46.47 6.54 -55.91
C CYS A 47 47.46 7.71 -56.02
N VAL A 48 47.11 8.72 -56.81
CA VAL A 48 47.93 9.94 -57.00
C VAL A 48 47.47 11.09 -56.12
N THR A 49 46.17 11.08 -55.79
CA THR A 49 45.51 12.00 -54.85
C THR A 49 44.37 11.22 -54.20
N PRO A 50 44.09 11.35 -52.89
CA PRO A 50 42.94 10.71 -52.27
C PRO A 50 41.64 10.91 -53.09
N GLY A 51 40.97 9.83 -53.41
CA GLY A 51 39.79 9.75 -54.30
C GLY A 51 40.11 9.57 -55.80
N THR A 52 41.38 9.65 -56.21
CA THR A 52 41.81 9.64 -57.62
C THR A 52 42.90 8.58 -57.89
N TRP A 53 42.62 7.70 -58.85
CA TRP A 53 43.54 6.64 -59.31
C TRP A 53 44.20 7.04 -60.62
N ASP A 54 45.49 6.74 -60.79
CA ASP A 54 46.18 6.91 -62.07
C ASP A 54 45.65 5.90 -63.09
N GLY A 55 44.75 6.33 -63.97
CA GLY A 55 44.18 5.50 -65.03
C GLY A 55 45.03 5.40 -66.29
N ALA A 56 46.15 6.13 -66.38
CA ALA A 56 47.01 6.14 -67.57
C ALA A 56 48.12 5.09 -67.50
N THR A 57 48.59 4.75 -66.30
CA THR A 57 49.71 3.83 -66.09
C THR A 57 49.39 2.76 -65.04
N PRO A 58 49.62 1.47 -65.33
CA PRO A 58 49.56 0.43 -64.31
C PRO A 58 50.59 0.68 -63.19
N ALA A 59 50.33 0.12 -62.02
CA ALA A 59 51.23 0.24 -60.89
C ALA A 59 52.63 -0.36 -61.20
N PRO A 60 53.70 0.11 -60.55
CA PRO A 60 55.06 -0.39 -60.79
C PRO A 60 55.26 -1.87 -60.45
N GLY A 61 54.36 -2.46 -59.66
CA GLY A 61 54.40 -3.85 -59.21
C GLY A 61 53.07 -4.29 -58.63
N ALA A 62 52.95 -5.56 -58.23
CA ALA A 62 51.80 -6.02 -57.46
C ALA A 62 51.88 -5.50 -56.01
N PRO A 63 50.75 -5.45 -55.25
CA PRO A 63 50.78 -5.08 -53.84
C PRO A 63 51.72 -5.95 -53.01
N ASP A 64 52.49 -5.31 -52.13
CA ASP A 64 53.42 -5.94 -51.19
C ASP A 64 53.05 -5.61 -49.72
N SER A 65 53.92 -5.98 -48.79
CA SER A 65 53.72 -5.75 -47.34
C SER A 65 53.62 -4.29 -46.93
N THR A 66 54.01 -3.34 -47.79
CA THR A 66 54.05 -1.90 -47.49
C THR A 66 52.87 -1.13 -48.08
N LYS A 67 52.10 -1.73 -48.98
CA LYS A 67 51.04 -1.05 -49.72
C LYS A 67 49.66 -1.28 -49.12
N ASN A 68 48.90 -0.22 -48.91
CA ASN A 68 47.47 -0.36 -48.64
C ASN A 68 46.75 -0.63 -49.96
N VAL A 69 45.75 -1.50 -49.91
CA VAL A 69 45.10 -2.05 -51.09
C VAL A 69 43.61 -1.76 -51.06
N TRP A 70 43.07 -1.32 -52.20
CA TRP A 70 41.65 -1.06 -52.42
C TRP A 70 41.12 -1.97 -53.53
N ILE A 71 40.17 -2.84 -53.20
CA ILE A 71 39.37 -3.56 -54.18
C ILE A 71 38.18 -2.67 -54.51
N ARG A 72 38.24 -2.05 -55.69
CA ARG A 72 37.33 -0.97 -56.08
C ARG A 72 35.95 -1.46 -56.52
N LEU A 73 34.96 -0.60 -56.40
CA LEU A 73 33.55 -0.81 -56.77
C LEU A 73 33.41 -1.52 -58.13
N GLY A 74 32.64 -2.60 -58.16
CA GLY A 74 32.35 -3.38 -59.37
C GLY A 74 33.48 -4.34 -59.79
N HIS A 75 34.63 -4.34 -59.11
CA HIS A 75 35.73 -5.23 -59.43
C HIS A 75 35.66 -6.54 -58.62
N THR A 76 35.97 -7.65 -59.28
CA THR A 76 36.22 -8.94 -58.64
C THR A 76 37.71 -9.28 -58.72
N VAL A 77 38.37 -9.38 -57.58
CA VAL A 77 39.78 -9.77 -57.47
C VAL A 77 39.91 -11.19 -56.93
N LEU A 78 40.67 -12.02 -57.64
CA LEU A 78 40.95 -13.41 -57.27
C LEU A 78 42.33 -13.55 -56.64
N VAL A 79 42.42 -14.16 -55.47
CA VAL A 79 43.66 -14.63 -54.83
C VAL A 79 43.98 -16.00 -55.43
N GLU A 80 44.62 -16.01 -56.60
CA GLU A 80 44.83 -17.22 -57.41
C GLU A 80 46.02 -18.07 -56.96
N THR A 81 46.94 -17.49 -56.21
CA THR A 81 48.11 -18.13 -55.60
C THR A 81 48.30 -17.59 -54.19
N SER A 82 48.96 -18.36 -53.32
CA SER A 82 49.16 -18.03 -51.91
C SER A 82 50.65 -18.12 -51.55
N PRO A 83 51.20 -17.17 -50.77
CA PRO A 83 50.51 -16.02 -50.18
C PRO A 83 50.42 -14.79 -51.11
N LYS A 84 49.43 -13.93 -50.89
CA LYS A 84 49.43 -12.53 -51.33
C LYS A 84 49.64 -11.59 -50.15
N TYR A 85 50.04 -10.35 -50.41
CA TYR A 85 50.49 -9.42 -49.38
C TYR A 85 49.79 -8.07 -49.50
N CYS A 86 49.53 -7.46 -48.34
CA CYS A 86 49.13 -6.06 -48.22
C CYS A 86 49.56 -5.51 -46.86
N ASN A 87 49.64 -4.19 -46.74
CA ASN A 87 49.70 -3.51 -45.46
C ASN A 87 48.29 -3.50 -44.84
N ASN A 88 47.38 -2.64 -45.33
CA ASN A 88 45.95 -2.67 -45.02
C ASN A 88 45.14 -3.01 -46.28
N LEU A 89 43.89 -3.46 -46.11
CA LEU A 89 42.99 -3.78 -47.22
C LEU A 89 41.61 -3.14 -47.01
N THR A 90 41.09 -2.53 -48.07
CA THR A 90 39.70 -2.10 -48.16
C THR A 90 39.02 -2.79 -49.35
N VAL A 91 37.86 -3.39 -49.13
CA VAL A 91 36.97 -3.90 -50.19
C VAL A 91 35.74 -3.00 -50.24
N GLU A 92 35.62 -2.21 -51.30
CA GLU A 92 34.53 -1.24 -51.46
C GLU A 92 33.17 -1.93 -51.62
N SER A 93 32.10 -1.21 -51.31
CA SER A 93 30.73 -1.65 -51.60
C SER A 93 30.59 -2.07 -53.06
N GLY A 94 29.94 -3.21 -53.32
CA GLY A 94 29.80 -3.79 -54.67
C GLY A 94 31.08 -4.40 -55.27
N ALA A 95 32.21 -4.39 -54.55
CA ALA A 95 33.44 -5.09 -54.92
C ALA A 95 33.50 -6.49 -54.30
N LYS A 96 34.43 -7.33 -54.81
CA LYS A 96 34.51 -8.74 -54.44
C LYS A 96 35.94 -9.26 -54.37
N LEU A 97 36.29 -9.98 -53.31
CA LEU A 97 37.60 -10.59 -53.09
C LEU A 97 37.49 -12.07 -52.73
N TRP A 98 37.83 -12.98 -53.65
CA TRP A 98 37.71 -14.44 -53.52
C TRP A 98 39.01 -15.16 -53.84
N CYS A 99 39.12 -16.46 -53.56
CA CYS A 99 40.27 -17.26 -53.94
C CYS A 99 39.96 -18.45 -54.88
N ASN A 100 38.67 -18.78 -55.07
CA ASN A 100 38.17 -19.90 -55.87
C ASN A 100 38.92 -21.22 -55.58
N SER A 101 39.09 -21.53 -54.29
CA SER A 101 39.73 -22.75 -53.81
C SER A 101 38.77 -23.46 -52.86
N SER A 102 38.85 -24.80 -52.81
CA SER A 102 38.08 -25.61 -51.85
C SER A 102 38.49 -25.26 -50.42
N VAL A 103 37.52 -25.15 -49.50
CA VAL A 103 37.71 -24.78 -48.08
C VAL A 103 38.75 -25.62 -47.32
N THR A 104 39.14 -26.80 -47.83
CA THR A 104 40.20 -27.66 -47.29
C THR A 104 41.62 -27.26 -47.73
N ASN A 105 41.75 -26.38 -48.72
CA ASN A 105 43.02 -25.88 -49.25
C ASN A 105 43.04 -24.34 -49.25
N PRO A 106 43.26 -23.72 -48.09
CA PRO A 106 43.16 -22.27 -47.93
C PRO A 106 44.24 -21.51 -48.70
N ARG A 107 43.83 -20.42 -49.34
CA ARG A 107 44.74 -19.45 -49.95
C ARG A 107 44.83 -18.23 -49.05
N TYR A 108 46.04 -17.82 -48.73
CA TYR A 108 46.29 -16.85 -47.68
C TYR A 108 46.59 -15.46 -48.21
N LEU A 109 45.87 -14.49 -47.65
CA LEU A 109 46.25 -13.08 -47.71
C LEU A 109 46.96 -12.72 -46.39
N ARG A 110 48.15 -12.13 -46.51
CA ARG A 110 48.96 -11.67 -45.38
C ARG A 110 48.82 -10.16 -45.20
N PHE A 111 48.52 -9.75 -43.99
CA PHE A 111 48.35 -8.35 -43.61
C PHE A 111 49.50 -7.92 -42.71
N TYR A 112 50.22 -6.87 -43.07
CA TYR A 112 51.29 -6.30 -42.24
C TYR A 112 50.85 -5.06 -41.45
N GLY A 113 49.73 -4.47 -41.84
CA GLY A 113 49.05 -3.38 -41.13
C GLY A 113 48.00 -3.89 -40.14
N ASN A 114 47.12 -2.99 -39.72
CA ASN A 114 46.23 -3.19 -38.57
C ASN A 114 44.74 -3.18 -38.93
N THR A 115 44.38 -3.01 -40.21
CA THR A 115 42.97 -2.92 -40.62
C THR A 115 42.68 -3.73 -41.88
N PHE A 116 41.58 -4.47 -41.84
CA PHE A 116 40.87 -5.00 -43.00
C PHE A 116 39.43 -4.43 -42.96
N THR A 117 39.07 -3.58 -43.91
CA THR A 117 37.72 -3.02 -44.05
C THR A 117 37.01 -3.68 -45.23
N ASN A 118 35.78 -4.14 -45.01
CA ASN A 118 34.97 -4.77 -46.05
C ASN A 118 33.56 -4.18 -46.04
N ASP A 119 33.21 -3.49 -47.11
CA ASP A 119 31.86 -3.04 -47.40
C ASP A 119 31.25 -3.80 -48.59
N GLY A 120 32.04 -4.67 -49.25
CA GLY A 120 31.64 -5.54 -50.34
C GLY A 120 31.49 -7.01 -49.92
N VAL A 121 31.98 -7.93 -50.78
CA VAL A 121 31.92 -9.37 -50.55
C VAL A 121 33.32 -9.97 -50.45
N VAL A 122 33.67 -10.53 -49.30
CA VAL A 122 34.95 -11.21 -49.05
C VAL A 122 34.69 -12.69 -48.83
N GLY A 123 35.30 -13.54 -49.64
CA GLY A 123 35.12 -14.99 -49.61
C GLY A 123 33.67 -15.47 -49.83
N GLY A 124 33.40 -16.73 -49.52
CA GLY A 124 32.11 -17.38 -49.72
C GLY A 124 32.07 -18.75 -49.02
N THR A 125 30.89 -19.37 -48.96
CA THR A 125 30.66 -20.64 -48.24
C THR A 125 31.57 -21.80 -48.67
N ASN A 126 31.99 -21.79 -49.95
CA ASN A 126 32.90 -22.79 -50.52
C ASN A 126 34.28 -22.20 -50.90
N ASP A 127 34.57 -20.97 -50.48
CA ASP A 127 35.81 -20.26 -50.81
C ASP A 127 36.81 -20.35 -49.65
N ALA A 128 38.05 -20.72 -49.98
CA ALA A 128 39.07 -20.99 -48.97
C ALA A 128 39.90 -19.77 -48.55
N LEU A 129 39.41 -18.53 -48.68
CA LEU A 129 40.22 -17.34 -48.37
C LEU A 129 40.59 -17.30 -46.87
N GLY A 130 41.88 -17.45 -46.57
CA GLY A 130 42.42 -17.41 -45.22
C GLY A 130 43.20 -16.13 -44.94
N LEU A 131 43.21 -15.71 -43.67
CA LEU A 131 43.89 -14.49 -43.22
C LEU A 131 45.07 -14.84 -42.32
N TYR A 132 46.24 -14.28 -42.66
CA TYR A 132 47.50 -14.46 -41.94
C TYR A 132 48.05 -13.12 -41.44
N PHE A 133 48.58 -13.14 -40.21
CA PHE A 133 49.16 -11.99 -39.54
C PHE A 133 50.61 -12.33 -39.15
N PRO A 134 51.63 -11.76 -39.79
CA PRO A 134 53.03 -12.15 -39.60
C PRO A 134 53.75 -11.40 -38.48
N ASN A 135 53.28 -10.21 -38.09
CA ASN A 135 54.01 -9.33 -37.17
C ASN A 135 53.77 -9.71 -35.70
N GLN A 136 54.83 -9.77 -34.88
CA GLN A 136 54.70 -9.89 -33.43
C GLN A 136 53.96 -8.68 -32.86
N GLY A 137 53.09 -8.88 -31.86
CA GLY A 137 52.36 -7.78 -31.22
C GLY A 137 51.27 -7.16 -32.11
N GLN A 138 51.01 -7.74 -33.29
CA GLN A 138 50.07 -7.18 -34.26
C GLN A 138 48.64 -7.21 -33.75
N THR A 139 47.96 -6.07 -33.83
CA THR A 139 46.52 -5.97 -33.61
C THR A 139 45.84 -5.67 -34.93
N ILE A 140 45.05 -6.61 -35.43
CA ILE A 140 44.28 -6.46 -36.66
C ILE A 140 42.79 -6.33 -36.34
N THR A 141 42.13 -5.36 -36.96
CA THR A 141 40.69 -5.15 -36.84
C THR A 141 40.01 -5.42 -38.18
N LEU A 142 39.01 -6.32 -38.17
CA LEU A 142 38.10 -6.56 -39.29
C LEU A 142 36.89 -5.65 -39.12
N THR A 143 36.67 -4.73 -40.04
CA THR A 143 35.65 -3.66 -39.96
C THR A 143 34.78 -3.58 -41.23
N GLY A 144 33.79 -2.70 -41.25
CA GLY A 144 32.94 -2.47 -42.42
C GLY A 144 31.57 -3.16 -42.33
N SER A 145 30.69 -2.81 -43.25
CA SER A 145 29.29 -3.28 -43.28
C SER A 145 29.08 -4.57 -44.08
N GLY A 146 30.08 -4.99 -44.85
CA GLY A 146 30.05 -6.23 -45.63
C GLY A 146 30.25 -7.48 -44.76
N THR A 147 29.85 -8.63 -45.28
CA THR A 147 30.04 -9.93 -44.62
C THR A 147 31.38 -10.54 -45.02
N TYR A 148 32.12 -11.05 -44.04
CA TYR A 148 33.35 -11.83 -44.26
C TYR A 148 33.04 -13.32 -44.26
N ASP A 149 33.01 -13.95 -45.43
CA ASP A 149 32.83 -15.39 -45.58
C ASP A 149 34.18 -16.07 -45.81
N ILE A 150 35.02 -16.09 -44.78
CA ILE A 150 36.40 -16.56 -44.87
C ILE A 150 36.53 -18.02 -44.44
N SER A 151 37.63 -18.66 -44.82
CA SER A 151 37.94 -20.00 -44.37
C SER A 151 38.49 -19.96 -42.95
N ARG A 152 39.62 -19.28 -42.74
CA ARG A 152 40.41 -19.33 -41.50
C ARG A 152 41.05 -17.99 -41.17
N VAL A 153 41.18 -17.71 -39.88
CA VAL A 153 42.12 -16.74 -39.32
C VAL A 153 43.22 -17.48 -38.57
N GLN A 154 44.47 -17.30 -38.98
CA GLN A 154 45.61 -18.01 -38.38
C GLN A 154 46.73 -17.06 -37.98
N LEU A 155 47.07 -17.11 -36.70
CA LEU A 155 48.15 -16.33 -36.10
C LEU A 155 49.50 -16.97 -36.46
N GLN A 156 50.52 -16.15 -36.70
CA GLN A 156 51.86 -16.63 -37.08
C GLN A 156 52.93 -16.23 -36.04
N ASN A 157 52.62 -15.32 -35.12
CA ASN A 157 53.56 -14.79 -34.15
C ASN A 157 52.90 -14.56 -32.77
N THR A 158 53.70 -14.27 -31.75
CA THR A 158 53.22 -14.06 -30.37
C THR A 158 52.60 -12.67 -30.18
N GLU A 159 51.82 -12.51 -29.11
CA GLU A 159 51.23 -11.23 -28.68
C GLU A 159 50.24 -10.64 -29.71
N GLN A 160 49.68 -11.48 -30.57
CA GLN A 160 48.76 -11.03 -31.63
C GLN A 160 47.32 -10.95 -31.15
N THR A 161 46.62 -9.90 -31.58
CA THR A 161 45.20 -9.66 -31.31
C THR A 161 44.41 -9.53 -32.59
N VAL A 162 43.27 -10.21 -32.68
CA VAL A 162 42.30 -10.06 -33.76
C VAL A 162 41.00 -9.53 -33.18
N ILE A 163 40.53 -8.41 -33.73
CA ILE A 163 39.27 -7.76 -33.35
C ILE A 163 38.27 -7.94 -34.50
N PHE A 164 37.16 -8.61 -34.21
CA PHE A 164 36.01 -8.71 -35.09
C PHE A 164 35.05 -7.57 -34.80
N ASP A 165 35.20 -6.47 -35.55
CA ASP A 165 34.30 -5.32 -35.56
C ASP A 165 33.34 -5.34 -36.78
N ALA A 166 33.11 -6.54 -37.31
CA ALA A 166 32.23 -6.84 -38.43
C ALA A 166 31.65 -8.25 -38.29
N ASN A 167 30.63 -8.56 -39.09
CA ASN A 167 30.04 -9.89 -39.11
C ASN A 167 30.93 -10.85 -39.93
N VAL A 168 31.34 -11.96 -39.31
CA VAL A 168 32.28 -12.92 -39.90
C VAL A 168 31.72 -14.33 -39.84
N ASN A 169 31.69 -15.00 -40.98
CA ASN A 169 31.43 -16.43 -41.11
C ASN A 169 32.75 -17.15 -41.40
N ILE A 170 32.96 -18.28 -40.72
CA ILE A 170 34.20 -19.06 -40.79
C ILE A 170 33.90 -20.48 -41.26
N TYR A 171 34.19 -20.75 -42.53
CA TYR A 171 33.78 -21.97 -43.23
C TYR A 171 34.83 -23.09 -43.30
N TYR A 172 35.96 -22.97 -42.60
CA TYR A 172 36.97 -24.04 -42.62
C TYR A 172 36.44 -25.34 -41.98
N ALA A 173 36.03 -26.28 -42.82
CA ALA A 173 35.64 -27.63 -42.45
C ALA A 173 36.66 -28.63 -43.05
N GLY A 174 37.71 -28.96 -42.30
CA GLY A 174 38.67 -29.99 -42.70
C GLY A 174 38.12 -31.42 -42.53
N SER A 175 38.93 -32.43 -42.87
CA SER A 175 38.66 -33.83 -42.55
C SER A 175 38.57 -34.06 -41.02
N GLN A 176 37.95 -35.16 -40.56
CA GLN A 176 37.84 -35.42 -39.13
C GLN A 176 39.25 -35.59 -38.55
N GLY A 177 39.66 -34.71 -37.62
CA GLY A 177 41.00 -34.73 -37.02
C GLY A 177 41.77 -33.40 -37.15
N ALA A 178 43.09 -33.49 -36.96
CA ALA A 178 44.02 -32.36 -36.97
C ALA A 178 43.88 -31.49 -38.22
N GLY A 179 43.87 -30.17 -38.04
CA GLY A 179 43.90 -29.19 -39.12
C GLY A 179 42.58 -28.48 -39.41
N SER A 180 41.51 -28.66 -38.63
CA SER A 180 40.17 -28.08 -38.84
C SER A 180 39.87 -26.79 -38.06
N THR A 181 40.91 -26.07 -37.63
CA THR A 181 40.76 -24.86 -36.81
C THR A 181 40.50 -23.64 -37.68
N GLY A 182 39.33 -23.01 -37.52
CA GLY A 182 38.94 -21.79 -38.21
C GLY A 182 39.51 -20.53 -37.55
N LEU A 183 39.51 -20.46 -36.21
CA LEU A 183 40.21 -19.43 -35.43
C LEU A 183 41.40 -20.06 -34.73
N TYR A 184 42.58 -19.91 -35.34
CA TYR A 184 43.74 -20.71 -35.02
C TYR A 184 44.89 -19.88 -34.43
N ALA A 185 45.10 -20.04 -33.12
CA ALA A 185 46.18 -19.35 -32.40
C ALA A 185 47.58 -19.93 -32.67
N ASN A 186 47.66 -21.12 -33.28
CA ASN A 186 48.92 -21.68 -33.81
C ASN A 186 50.06 -21.82 -32.78
N ASN A 187 49.70 -22.18 -31.54
CA ASN A 187 50.64 -22.27 -30.41
C ASN A 187 51.46 -20.98 -30.19
N LYS A 188 50.92 -19.82 -30.58
CA LYS A 188 51.55 -18.54 -30.34
C LYS A 188 51.09 -17.97 -29.01
N ASP A 189 52.07 -17.60 -28.19
CA ASP A 189 51.84 -17.16 -26.83
C ASP A 189 51.15 -15.78 -26.81
N ASN A 190 50.36 -15.55 -25.76
CA ASN A 190 49.65 -14.30 -25.50
C ASN A 190 48.75 -13.83 -26.66
N THR A 191 47.99 -14.76 -27.26
CA THR A 191 47.10 -14.43 -28.39
C THR A 191 45.68 -14.11 -27.92
N THR A 192 45.03 -13.18 -28.61
CA THR A 192 43.68 -12.71 -28.27
C THR A 192 42.76 -12.66 -29.48
N PHE A 193 41.55 -13.22 -29.36
CA PHE A 193 40.43 -12.94 -30.25
C PHE A 193 39.37 -12.13 -29.50
N THR A 194 38.88 -11.05 -30.10
CA THR A 194 37.83 -10.20 -29.52
C THR A 194 36.68 -10.04 -30.50
N ILE A 195 35.46 -10.32 -30.07
CA ILE A 195 34.24 -10.07 -30.84
C ILE A 195 33.55 -8.86 -30.23
N ASN A 196 33.47 -7.75 -30.98
CA ASN A 196 32.90 -6.50 -30.50
C ASN A 196 31.37 -6.58 -30.35
N ALA A 197 30.84 -5.68 -29.52
CA ALA A 197 29.40 -5.56 -29.28
C ALA A 197 28.62 -5.36 -30.59
N GLY A 198 27.47 -6.03 -30.70
CA GLY A 198 26.62 -5.98 -31.89
C GLY A 198 27.17 -6.70 -33.13
N LYS A 199 28.35 -7.33 -33.06
CA LYS A 199 28.95 -8.09 -34.15
C LYS A 199 28.78 -9.59 -33.95
N THR A 200 28.77 -10.33 -35.05
CA THR A 200 28.62 -11.79 -35.03
C THR A 200 29.83 -12.49 -35.61
N VAL A 201 30.27 -13.58 -34.94
CA VAL A 201 31.16 -14.57 -35.54
C VAL A 201 30.43 -15.90 -35.57
N THR A 202 30.23 -16.45 -36.76
CA THR A 202 29.56 -17.74 -36.96
C THR A 202 30.55 -18.75 -37.52
N MET A 203 30.69 -19.90 -36.87
CA MET A 203 31.56 -20.97 -37.31
C MET A 203 30.76 -22.07 -37.97
N ALA A 204 31.23 -22.58 -39.10
CA ALA A 204 30.62 -23.74 -39.74
C ALA A 204 30.77 -25.02 -38.89
N THR A 205 29.97 -26.03 -39.25
CA THR A 205 30.11 -27.38 -38.71
C THR A 205 31.56 -27.86 -38.86
N ARG A 206 32.15 -28.38 -37.77
CA ARG A 206 33.56 -28.84 -37.67
C ARG A 206 34.64 -27.74 -37.77
N SER A 207 34.28 -26.47 -37.66
CA SER A 207 35.23 -25.36 -37.59
C SER A 207 35.55 -25.02 -36.13
N TYR A 208 36.83 -25.13 -35.73
CA TYR A 208 37.24 -24.98 -34.32
C TYR A 208 37.82 -23.60 -33.99
N ILE A 209 37.67 -23.16 -32.74
CA ILE A 209 38.54 -22.17 -32.10
C ILE A 209 39.53 -22.95 -31.25
N ALA A 210 40.84 -22.80 -31.46
CA ALA A 210 41.81 -23.58 -30.70
C ALA A 210 43.15 -22.88 -30.52
N VAL A 211 43.79 -23.18 -29.37
CA VAL A 211 45.18 -22.81 -29.06
C VAL A 211 46.16 -23.46 -30.05
N HIS A 212 45.89 -24.70 -30.49
CA HIS A 212 46.73 -25.49 -31.40
C HIS A 212 45.93 -26.10 -32.57
N SER A 213 46.59 -26.91 -33.42
CA SER A 213 46.08 -27.38 -34.71
C SER A 213 45.00 -28.46 -34.64
N SER A 214 44.63 -28.99 -33.47
CA SER A 214 43.75 -30.17 -33.41
C SER A 214 42.44 -29.98 -32.65
N SER A 215 41.45 -30.75 -33.10
CA SER A 215 40.16 -30.97 -32.42
C SER A 215 40.26 -31.92 -31.23
N GLY A 216 41.46 -32.45 -30.94
CA GLY A 216 41.72 -33.44 -29.91
C GLY A 216 41.92 -32.85 -28.51
N SER A 217 42.15 -33.74 -27.55
CA SER A 217 42.47 -33.40 -26.15
C SER A 217 43.93 -32.95 -25.94
N SER A 218 44.74 -32.84 -26.99
CA SER A 218 46.13 -32.39 -26.87
C SER A 218 46.22 -30.97 -26.34
N ALA A 219 47.32 -30.67 -25.67
CA ALA A 219 47.60 -29.40 -25.04
C ALA A 219 48.36 -28.46 -25.98
N GLY A 220 47.91 -27.21 -26.12
CA GLY A 220 48.69 -26.14 -26.76
C GLY A 220 49.72 -25.55 -25.81
N THR A 221 50.84 -25.05 -26.30
CA THR A 221 51.96 -24.55 -25.44
C THR A 221 51.90 -23.05 -25.19
N ALA A 222 50.72 -22.44 -25.25
CA ALA A 222 50.54 -20.99 -25.30
C ALA A 222 49.38 -20.50 -24.43
N ASN A 223 49.50 -19.25 -23.95
CA ASN A 223 48.42 -18.48 -23.36
C ASN A 223 47.47 -17.99 -24.45
N PHE A 224 46.17 -18.03 -24.16
CA PHE A 224 45.11 -17.75 -25.11
C PHE A 224 43.96 -16.99 -24.45
N THR A 225 43.45 -15.95 -25.12
CA THR A 225 42.29 -15.20 -24.63
C THR A 225 41.21 -15.10 -25.71
N LEU A 226 39.96 -15.35 -25.33
CA LEU A 226 38.78 -15.08 -26.15
C LEU A 226 37.86 -14.14 -25.38
N ASN A 227 37.62 -12.95 -25.96
CA ASN A 227 36.72 -11.93 -25.44
C ASN A 227 35.48 -11.83 -26.32
N VAL A 228 34.29 -11.90 -25.71
CA VAL A 228 33.01 -11.87 -26.42
C VAL A 228 32.13 -10.76 -25.84
N TYR A 229 32.01 -9.66 -26.57
CA TYR A 229 31.03 -8.59 -26.34
C TYR A 229 29.84 -8.69 -27.32
N GLY A 230 30.05 -9.30 -28.49
CA GLY A 230 29.02 -9.59 -29.49
C GLY A 230 28.48 -11.02 -29.39
N THR A 231 28.17 -11.64 -30.52
CA THR A 231 27.68 -13.03 -30.58
C THR A 231 28.70 -13.96 -31.24
N LEU A 232 29.02 -15.07 -30.59
CA LEU A 232 29.74 -16.20 -31.17
C LEU A 232 28.80 -17.39 -31.31
N THR A 233 28.62 -17.91 -32.52
CA THR A 233 27.83 -19.12 -32.77
C THR A 233 28.73 -20.19 -33.37
N THR A 234 28.75 -21.38 -32.77
CA THR A 234 29.51 -22.52 -33.27
C THR A 234 28.60 -23.51 -34.01
N GLY A 235 29.07 -24.06 -35.13
CA GLY A 235 28.32 -25.05 -35.92
C GLY A 235 28.27 -26.43 -35.27
N GLY A 236 27.63 -27.40 -35.94
CA GLY A 236 27.58 -28.78 -35.45
C GLY A 236 28.99 -29.36 -35.29
N THR A 237 29.26 -30.10 -34.20
CA THR A 237 30.58 -30.69 -33.87
C THR A 237 31.77 -29.72 -33.80
N ALA A 238 31.54 -28.40 -33.82
CA ALA A 238 32.58 -27.39 -33.61
C ALA A 238 32.99 -27.32 -32.13
N HIS A 239 34.16 -26.81 -31.79
CA HIS A 239 34.65 -26.75 -30.41
C HIS A 239 35.33 -25.42 -30.16
N ILE A 240 35.15 -24.91 -28.95
CA ILE A 240 36.01 -23.90 -28.35
C ILE A 240 37.01 -24.68 -27.50
N ASN A 241 38.17 -24.99 -28.08
CA ASN A 241 39.20 -25.80 -27.44
C ASN A 241 40.19 -24.89 -26.70
N LEU A 242 40.04 -24.80 -25.38
CA LEU A 242 40.90 -23.99 -24.53
C LEU A 242 42.14 -24.76 -24.05
N ASN A 243 42.27 -26.06 -24.37
CA ASN A 243 43.32 -26.93 -23.85
C ASN A 243 44.73 -26.39 -24.12
N ASN A 244 45.46 -26.11 -23.03
CA ASN A 244 46.85 -25.70 -23.03
C ASN A 244 47.70 -26.61 -22.11
N SER A 245 49.02 -26.44 -22.12
CA SER A 245 49.99 -27.21 -21.33
C SER A 245 50.08 -26.67 -19.90
N SER A 246 50.61 -27.48 -18.98
CA SER A 246 50.82 -27.03 -17.61
C SER A 246 51.63 -25.73 -17.54
N GLY A 247 51.22 -24.82 -16.64
CA GLY A 247 51.80 -23.49 -16.49
C GLY A 247 51.33 -22.45 -17.50
N LYS A 248 50.41 -22.78 -18.41
CA LYS A 248 49.77 -21.84 -19.33
C LYS A 248 48.32 -21.55 -18.94
N THR A 249 47.82 -20.42 -19.43
CA THR A 249 46.49 -19.89 -19.09
C THR A 249 45.66 -19.65 -20.34
N SER A 250 44.46 -20.23 -20.38
CA SER A 250 43.43 -19.90 -21.36
C SER A 250 42.29 -19.18 -20.66
N THR A 251 41.89 -18.02 -21.18
CA THR A 251 40.82 -17.20 -20.60
C THR A 251 39.69 -17.02 -21.60
N LEU A 252 38.46 -17.33 -21.17
CA LEU A 252 37.24 -17.04 -21.91
C LEU A 252 36.43 -16.00 -21.12
N ASN A 253 36.19 -14.84 -21.74
CA ASN A 253 35.39 -13.76 -21.18
C ASN A 253 34.14 -13.54 -22.01
N ILE A 254 32.97 -13.57 -21.37
CA ILE A 254 31.69 -13.21 -21.96
C ILE A 254 31.19 -11.98 -21.21
N TYR A 255 31.26 -10.82 -21.87
CA TYR A 255 30.93 -9.53 -21.29
C TYR A 255 29.43 -9.22 -21.40
N ASP A 256 29.00 -8.08 -20.87
CA ASP A 256 27.64 -7.57 -21.01
C ASP A 256 27.21 -7.50 -22.49
N GLY A 257 26.02 -8.01 -22.80
CA GLY A 257 25.50 -8.21 -24.15
C GLY A 257 26.17 -9.33 -24.96
N GLY A 258 27.27 -9.90 -24.46
CA GLY A 258 28.01 -10.99 -25.10
C GLY A 258 27.26 -12.31 -25.03
N VAL A 259 27.18 -13.03 -26.15
CA VAL A 259 26.47 -14.32 -26.25
C VAL A 259 27.35 -15.36 -26.93
N ILE A 260 27.50 -16.54 -26.33
CA ILE A 260 28.06 -17.72 -26.99
C ILE A 260 26.97 -18.77 -27.17
N ASN A 261 26.71 -19.17 -28.41
CA ASN A 261 25.83 -20.28 -28.76
C ASN A 261 26.65 -21.48 -29.19
N VAL A 262 26.60 -22.53 -28.38
CA VAL A 262 27.26 -23.80 -28.65
C VAL A 262 26.35 -24.66 -29.52
N GLY A 263 26.85 -25.15 -30.66
CA GLY A 263 26.10 -26.04 -31.56
C GLY A 263 25.73 -27.41 -30.94
N ASP A 264 24.94 -28.21 -31.67
CA ASP A 264 24.31 -29.44 -31.16
C ASP A 264 25.23 -30.52 -30.62
N THR A 265 26.46 -30.57 -31.11
CA THR A 265 27.51 -31.53 -30.72
C THR A 265 28.82 -30.82 -30.36
N ALA A 266 28.70 -29.51 -30.11
CA ALA A 266 29.83 -28.65 -29.87
C ALA A 266 30.19 -28.57 -28.39
N ASN A 267 31.48 -28.45 -28.08
CA ASN A 267 31.99 -28.45 -26.72
C ASN A 267 32.88 -27.24 -26.49
N ILE A 268 32.75 -26.63 -25.31
CA ILE A 268 33.84 -25.85 -24.72
C ILE A 268 34.67 -26.87 -23.94
N ARG A 269 35.98 -26.96 -24.22
CA ARG A 269 36.87 -27.96 -23.62
C ARG A 269 37.97 -27.30 -22.79
N ALA A 270 38.11 -27.77 -21.56
CA ALA A 270 39.15 -27.41 -20.61
C ALA A 270 39.48 -28.66 -19.77
N ASP A 271 40.26 -29.57 -20.36
CA ASP A 271 40.36 -30.96 -19.92
C ASP A 271 41.79 -31.39 -19.53
N VAL A 272 42.82 -30.56 -19.73
CA VAL A 272 44.21 -30.94 -19.42
C VAL A 272 44.54 -30.61 -17.97
N SER A 273 45.05 -31.60 -17.23
CA SER A 273 45.49 -31.40 -15.84
C SER A 273 46.74 -30.51 -15.74
N GLY A 274 46.79 -29.64 -14.73
CA GLY A 274 47.92 -28.73 -14.45
C GLY A 274 47.96 -27.45 -15.31
N ALA A 275 47.01 -27.30 -16.24
CA ALA A 275 46.72 -26.08 -16.98
C ALA A 275 45.78 -25.14 -16.20
N THR A 276 45.83 -23.84 -16.47
CA THR A 276 44.88 -22.87 -15.90
C THR A 276 43.83 -22.48 -16.94
N TYR A 277 42.55 -22.63 -16.58
CA TYR A 277 41.43 -22.19 -17.41
C TYR A 277 40.52 -21.26 -16.61
N ASN A 278 40.39 -20.02 -17.07
CA ASN A 278 39.53 -19.01 -16.45
C ASN A 278 38.33 -18.76 -17.36
N ILE A 279 37.13 -19.00 -16.85
CA ILE A 279 35.90 -18.74 -17.59
C ILE A 279 35.06 -17.74 -16.81
N ASN A 280 34.95 -16.55 -17.37
CA ASN A 280 34.26 -15.43 -16.74
C ASN A 280 33.03 -15.08 -17.57
N ILE A 281 31.86 -15.31 -16.99
CA ILE A 281 30.60 -14.82 -17.53
C ILE A 281 30.23 -13.61 -16.70
N TYR A 282 30.48 -12.42 -17.22
CA TYR A 282 30.16 -11.16 -16.54
C TYR A 282 28.64 -10.92 -16.54
N GLU A 283 28.20 -9.96 -15.74
CA GLU A 283 26.80 -9.50 -15.74
C GLU A 283 26.37 -9.15 -17.17
N GLY A 284 25.17 -9.61 -17.57
CA GLY A 284 24.64 -9.49 -18.94
C GLY A 284 25.20 -10.48 -19.97
N GLY A 285 26.33 -11.15 -19.70
CA GLY A 285 26.91 -12.17 -20.58
C GLY A 285 26.14 -13.49 -20.54
N THR A 286 26.07 -14.20 -21.68
CA THR A 286 25.32 -15.46 -21.80
C THR A 286 26.12 -16.56 -22.51
N LEU A 287 26.14 -17.76 -21.92
CA LEU A 287 26.63 -19.00 -22.53
C LEU A 287 25.48 -20.00 -22.71
N ASN A 288 25.12 -20.29 -23.95
CA ASN A 288 24.07 -21.25 -24.31
C ASN A 288 24.68 -22.58 -24.77
N GLY A 289 24.32 -23.68 -24.11
CA GLY A 289 24.57 -25.05 -24.59
C GLY A 289 23.70 -25.43 -25.79
N GLY A 290 24.12 -26.46 -26.54
CA GLY A 290 23.39 -26.96 -27.73
C GLY A 290 22.20 -27.87 -27.38
N ASN A 291 21.22 -28.00 -28.29
CA ASN A 291 19.96 -28.70 -28.01
C ASN A 291 20.03 -30.23 -28.14
N TYR A 292 20.95 -30.77 -28.93
CA TYR A 292 21.06 -32.21 -29.19
C TYR A 292 22.23 -32.86 -28.45
N ASN A 293 22.32 -34.19 -28.57
CA ASN A 293 23.19 -35.17 -27.91
C ASN A 293 24.72 -34.90 -28.04
N GLY A 294 25.20 -33.75 -27.58
CA GLY A 294 26.62 -33.38 -27.62
C GLY A 294 26.95 -31.89 -27.47
N GLY A 295 26.00 -30.99 -27.28
CA GLY A 295 26.28 -29.57 -26.98
C GLY A 295 26.80 -29.42 -25.54
N GLN A 296 27.91 -30.09 -25.20
CA GLN A 296 28.37 -30.26 -23.83
C GLN A 296 29.25 -29.07 -23.43
N ILE A 297 28.84 -28.37 -22.39
CA ILE A 297 29.74 -27.47 -21.66
C ILE A 297 30.58 -28.38 -20.77
N ASN A 298 31.83 -28.68 -21.18
CA ASN A 298 32.78 -29.49 -20.41
C ASN A 298 33.93 -28.61 -19.91
N LEU A 299 33.74 -28.09 -18.71
CA LEU A 299 34.64 -27.19 -18.02
C LEU A 299 35.30 -27.90 -16.83
N SER A 300 35.58 -29.21 -16.97
CA SER A 300 35.97 -30.09 -15.87
C SER A 300 37.18 -29.61 -15.05
N GLN A 301 38.16 -28.96 -15.69
CA GLN A 301 39.35 -28.39 -15.03
C GLN A 301 39.30 -26.87 -14.88
N ALA A 302 38.19 -26.21 -15.26
CA ALA A 302 38.12 -24.75 -15.25
C ALA A 302 37.68 -24.17 -13.90
N SER A 303 38.24 -23.01 -13.58
CA SER A 303 37.66 -22.09 -12.61
C SER A 303 36.63 -21.22 -13.32
N THR A 304 35.35 -21.40 -12.99
CA THR A 304 34.25 -20.70 -13.65
C THR A 304 33.59 -19.71 -12.69
N ILE A 305 33.53 -18.43 -13.08
CA ILE A 305 32.80 -17.38 -12.36
C ILE A 305 31.59 -16.98 -13.20
N VAL A 306 30.41 -17.09 -12.60
CA VAL A 306 29.14 -16.79 -13.26
C VAL A 306 28.45 -15.61 -12.59
N ASN A 307 28.49 -14.46 -13.24
CA ASN A 307 27.72 -13.25 -12.90
C ASN A 307 26.66 -12.91 -13.98
N GLY A 308 26.71 -13.57 -15.14
CA GLY A 308 25.66 -13.56 -16.16
C GLY A 308 24.88 -14.88 -16.18
N THR A 309 24.58 -15.41 -17.36
CA THR A 309 23.78 -16.64 -17.53
C THR A 309 24.58 -17.77 -18.18
N VAL A 310 24.51 -18.97 -17.62
CA VAL A 310 24.90 -20.22 -18.31
C VAL A 310 23.68 -21.11 -18.45
N ASP A 311 23.36 -21.51 -19.67
CA ASP A 311 22.18 -22.29 -20.00
C ASP A 311 22.57 -23.67 -20.53
N PHE A 312 22.32 -24.71 -19.74
CA PHE A 312 22.59 -26.09 -20.08
C PHE A 312 21.36 -26.69 -20.77
N LYS A 313 21.51 -26.98 -22.07
CA LYS A 313 20.46 -27.55 -22.93
C LYS A 313 20.81 -28.96 -23.39
N GLY A 314 19.82 -29.84 -23.52
CA GLY A 314 19.91 -31.13 -24.21
C GLY A 314 19.16 -32.25 -23.48
N THR A 315 19.01 -33.41 -24.12
CA THR A 315 18.14 -34.51 -23.65
C THR A 315 18.88 -35.77 -23.20
N SER A 316 20.21 -35.80 -23.28
CA SER A 316 20.99 -36.98 -22.88
C SER A 316 21.55 -36.88 -21.47
N THR A 317 21.60 -38.04 -20.81
CA THR A 317 22.21 -38.27 -19.49
C THR A 317 23.74 -38.16 -19.50
N SER A 318 24.34 -37.75 -20.62
CA SER A 318 25.80 -37.59 -20.72
C SER A 318 26.24 -36.42 -19.83
N THR A 319 27.21 -36.69 -18.97
CA THR A 319 27.79 -35.77 -17.98
C THR A 319 28.11 -34.41 -18.60
N ARG A 320 27.43 -33.37 -18.12
CA ARG A 320 27.84 -31.97 -18.30
C ARG A 320 28.72 -31.65 -17.11
N THR A 321 29.92 -31.15 -17.31
CA THR A 321 30.83 -30.90 -16.18
C THR A 321 31.11 -29.41 -16.13
N ILE A 322 30.72 -28.75 -15.05
CA ILE A 322 31.21 -27.40 -14.72
C ILE A 322 32.18 -27.59 -13.55
N GLY A 323 33.47 -27.79 -13.82
CA GLY A 323 34.46 -28.30 -12.84
C GLY A 323 34.30 -27.70 -11.44
N THR A 324 34.79 -26.50 -11.24
CA THR A 324 34.44 -25.66 -10.07
C THR A 324 33.77 -24.39 -10.56
N ALA A 325 32.58 -24.10 -10.02
CA ALA A 325 31.81 -22.92 -10.38
C ALA A 325 31.45 -22.09 -9.15
N THR A 326 31.68 -20.78 -9.22
CA THR A 326 31.15 -19.81 -8.26
C THR A 326 30.10 -18.95 -8.96
N VAL A 327 28.86 -19.02 -8.50
CA VAL A 327 27.75 -18.22 -9.02
C VAL A 327 27.58 -17.00 -8.13
N GLY A 328 27.84 -15.82 -8.70
CA GLY A 328 27.71 -14.53 -8.01
C GLY A 328 26.27 -14.07 -7.86
N ALA A 329 26.09 -12.88 -7.27
CA ALA A 329 24.77 -12.35 -6.90
C ALA A 329 23.82 -12.12 -8.09
N THR A 330 24.36 -11.86 -9.28
CA THR A 330 23.60 -11.70 -10.53
C THR A 330 23.67 -12.95 -11.41
N GLY A 331 24.45 -13.95 -10.97
CA GLY A 331 24.71 -15.17 -11.72
C GLY A 331 23.52 -16.10 -11.78
N LYS A 332 23.30 -16.69 -12.95
CA LYS A 332 22.21 -17.63 -13.22
C LYS A 332 22.72 -18.88 -13.94
N LEU A 333 22.38 -20.05 -13.40
CA LEU A 333 22.51 -21.33 -14.12
C LEU A 333 21.12 -21.83 -14.49
N ARG A 334 20.94 -22.26 -15.74
CA ARG A 334 19.68 -22.80 -16.26
C ARG A 334 19.86 -24.23 -16.72
N PHE A 335 18.87 -25.07 -16.45
CA PHE A 335 18.92 -26.51 -16.68
C PHE A 335 17.66 -26.97 -17.38
N LYS A 336 17.80 -27.44 -18.61
CA LYS A 336 16.69 -27.97 -19.40
C LYS A 336 16.53 -29.48 -19.20
N ASP A 337 15.30 -29.96 -19.01
CA ASP A 337 14.90 -31.38 -19.16
C ASP A 337 15.83 -32.41 -18.47
N GLY A 338 16.18 -32.19 -17.19
CA GLY A 338 17.00 -33.14 -16.43
C GLY A 338 18.50 -33.08 -16.63
N THR A 339 18.98 -32.06 -17.35
CA THR A 339 20.41 -31.76 -17.39
C THR A 339 20.87 -31.11 -16.09
N TYR A 340 21.97 -31.59 -15.53
CA TYR A 340 22.65 -30.93 -14.41
C TYR A 340 24.14 -31.23 -14.48
N PRO A 341 25.00 -30.40 -13.87
CA PRO A 341 26.41 -30.58 -13.98
C PRO A 341 26.93 -31.49 -12.86
N THR A 342 27.98 -32.26 -13.13
CA THR A 342 28.60 -33.16 -12.14
C THR A 342 29.80 -32.55 -11.41
N GLY A 343 29.85 -31.22 -11.29
CA GLY A 343 30.94 -30.48 -10.64
C GLY A 343 30.55 -29.80 -9.32
N SER A 344 31.51 -29.14 -8.68
CA SER A 344 31.27 -28.41 -7.42
C SER A 344 30.77 -26.99 -7.71
N ILE A 345 29.55 -26.69 -7.26
CA ILE A 345 28.92 -25.37 -7.42
C ILE A 345 28.82 -24.68 -6.06
N THR A 346 29.41 -23.50 -5.97
CA THR A 346 29.22 -22.57 -4.85
C THR A 346 28.22 -21.48 -5.25
N LEU A 347 27.14 -21.36 -4.48
CA LEU A 347 26.07 -20.37 -4.70
C LEU A 347 26.20 -19.22 -3.72
N ASN A 348 26.50 -18.01 -4.20
CA ASN A 348 26.51 -16.80 -3.37
C ASN A 348 25.10 -16.24 -3.18
N SER A 349 24.92 -15.38 -2.17
CA SER A 349 23.67 -14.62 -1.98
C SER A 349 23.32 -13.85 -3.27
N GLY A 350 22.06 -13.95 -3.70
CA GLY A 350 21.53 -13.41 -4.95
C GLY A 350 21.53 -14.39 -6.14
N SER A 351 22.39 -15.41 -6.14
CA SER A 351 22.50 -16.36 -7.27
C SER A 351 21.19 -17.09 -7.56
N THR A 352 21.00 -17.46 -8.83
CA THR A 352 19.78 -18.13 -9.29
C THR A 352 20.08 -19.46 -9.98
N ILE A 353 19.35 -20.50 -9.58
CA ILE A 353 19.26 -21.76 -10.32
C ILE A 353 17.87 -21.86 -10.93
N GLU A 354 17.78 -22.11 -12.23
CA GLU A 354 16.51 -22.35 -12.94
C GLU A 354 16.49 -23.76 -13.54
N TYR A 355 15.39 -24.46 -13.30
CA TYR A 355 15.06 -25.72 -13.95
C TYR A 355 13.86 -25.50 -14.85
N TYR A 356 14.00 -25.80 -16.14
CA TYR A 356 12.97 -25.52 -17.14
C TYR A 356 12.82 -26.64 -18.16
N GLY A 357 11.76 -26.60 -18.98
CA GLY A 357 11.52 -27.56 -20.05
C GLY A 357 10.17 -28.27 -19.97
N THR A 358 10.08 -29.44 -20.60
CA THR A 358 8.85 -30.21 -20.78
C THR A 358 8.94 -31.65 -20.30
N SER A 359 10.15 -32.15 -20.02
CA SER A 359 10.39 -33.50 -19.51
C SER A 359 10.66 -33.47 -18.02
N GLY A 360 9.98 -34.34 -17.27
CA GLY A 360 10.14 -34.46 -15.83
C GLY A 360 11.46 -35.12 -15.43
N PHE A 361 12.04 -34.70 -14.30
CA PHE A 361 13.30 -35.25 -13.81
C PHE A 361 13.50 -35.04 -12.30
N THR A 362 14.54 -35.65 -11.75
CA THR A 362 14.95 -35.49 -10.34
C THR A 362 16.20 -34.62 -10.24
N MET A 363 16.15 -33.59 -9.39
CA MET A 363 17.26 -32.70 -9.08
C MET A 363 18.44 -33.47 -8.43
N PRO A 364 19.69 -33.04 -8.66
CA PRO A 364 20.84 -33.61 -7.97
C PRO A 364 20.80 -33.35 -6.46
N ALA A 365 21.54 -34.15 -5.69
CA ALA A 365 21.63 -34.00 -4.22
C ALA A 365 22.45 -32.76 -3.77
N SER A 366 23.19 -32.14 -4.68
CA SER A 366 24.00 -30.95 -4.43
C SER A 366 23.81 -29.94 -5.57
N PRO A 367 23.71 -28.63 -5.28
CA PRO A 367 23.80 -28.01 -3.95
C PRO A 367 22.54 -28.24 -3.09
N SER A 368 22.68 -28.26 -1.77
CA SER A 368 21.56 -28.40 -0.82
C SER A 368 21.03 -27.06 -0.29
N THR A 369 21.71 -25.95 -0.60
CA THR A 369 21.30 -24.60 -0.18
C THR A 369 21.27 -23.69 -1.40
N TYR A 370 20.14 -23.02 -1.60
CA TYR A 370 19.90 -22.13 -2.73
C TYR A 370 19.64 -20.71 -2.22
N SER A 371 20.17 -19.71 -2.93
CA SER A 371 19.67 -18.34 -2.79
C SER A 371 18.33 -18.24 -3.50
N ASN A 372 18.31 -18.27 -4.83
CA ASN A 372 17.08 -18.33 -5.62
C ASN A 372 16.98 -19.64 -6.40
N LEU A 373 15.81 -20.26 -6.38
CA LEU A 373 15.48 -21.48 -7.12
C LEU A 373 14.21 -21.24 -7.95
N GLN A 374 14.30 -21.42 -9.26
CA GLN A 374 13.19 -21.24 -10.19
C GLN A 374 12.83 -22.59 -10.81
N ILE A 375 11.57 -23.00 -10.65
CA ILE A 375 10.99 -24.17 -11.29
C ILE A 375 10.07 -23.65 -12.39
N ASN A 376 10.37 -23.98 -13.63
CA ASN A 376 9.68 -23.55 -14.85
C ASN A 376 9.61 -24.70 -15.87
N ASN A 377 9.27 -25.91 -15.39
CA ASN A 377 9.27 -27.13 -16.18
C ASN A 377 7.92 -27.82 -16.12
N SER A 378 7.20 -27.85 -17.24
CA SER A 378 5.85 -28.39 -17.33
C SER A 378 5.78 -29.91 -17.16
N GLY A 379 6.90 -30.62 -17.35
CA GLY A 379 7.04 -32.05 -17.06
C GLY A 379 7.25 -32.36 -15.57
N GLY A 380 7.48 -31.34 -14.75
CA GLY A 380 7.68 -31.45 -13.31
C GLY A 380 9.14 -31.64 -12.88
N VAL A 381 9.45 -31.29 -11.64
CA VAL A 381 10.79 -31.40 -11.05
C VAL A 381 10.67 -32.05 -9.68
N THR A 382 11.38 -33.17 -9.48
CA THR A 382 11.40 -33.90 -8.21
C THR A 382 12.67 -33.58 -7.42
N LEU A 383 12.57 -33.38 -6.10
CA LEU A 383 13.76 -33.23 -5.25
C LEU A 383 14.51 -34.55 -5.10
N GLY A 384 15.84 -34.51 -5.26
CA GLY A 384 16.72 -35.63 -4.96
C GLY A 384 17.23 -35.67 -3.51
N SER A 385 17.10 -34.57 -2.76
CA SER A 385 17.55 -34.46 -1.36
C SER A 385 16.87 -33.28 -0.66
N ASN A 386 17.03 -33.16 0.67
CA ASN A 386 16.59 -31.99 1.42
C ASN A 386 17.28 -30.71 0.95
N VAL A 387 16.54 -29.62 0.88
CA VAL A 387 17.06 -28.31 0.43
C VAL A 387 16.68 -27.17 1.36
N THR A 388 17.54 -26.15 1.43
CA THR A 388 17.28 -24.87 2.11
C THR A 388 17.19 -23.74 1.10
N ILE A 389 16.16 -22.89 1.21
CA ILE A 389 15.91 -21.73 0.36
C ILE A 389 16.10 -20.44 1.18
N ASN A 390 17.14 -19.67 0.85
CA ASN A 390 17.47 -18.42 1.54
C ASN A 390 16.85 -17.17 0.90
N GLY A 391 16.59 -17.21 -0.40
CA GLY A 391 15.93 -16.15 -1.16
C GLY A 391 14.56 -16.62 -1.64
N VAL A 392 14.34 -16.71 -2.95
CA VAL A 392 13.04 -17.04 -3.54
C VAL A 392 13.05 -18.43 -4.19
N LEU A 393 12.12 -19.30 -3.77
CA LEU A 393 11.68 -20.45 -4.54
C LEU A 393 10.45 -20.03 -5.36
N SER A 394 10.63 -19.87 -6.67
CA SER A 394 9.55 -19.55 -7.61
C SER A 394 9.12 -20.80 -8.35
N ILE A 395 7.84 -21.15 -8.29
CA ILE A 395 7.26 -22.28 -9.00
C ILE A 395 6.28 -21.75 -10.04
N SER A 396 6.60 -22.00 -11.30
CA SER A 396 5.83 -21.60 -12.47
C SER A 396 5.68 -22.81 -13.38
N GLY A 397 4.53 -23.01 -14.02
CA GLY A 397 4.32 -24.04 -15.04
C GLY A 397 4.88 -25.44 -14.71
N GLY A 398 4.06 -26.30 -14.09
CA GLY A 398 4.38 -27.69 -13.75
C GLY A 398 4.46 -27.95 -12.25
N THR A 399 4.81 -29.20 -11.89
CA THR A 399 4.79 -29.69 -10.50
C THR A 399 6.18 -29.77 -9.90
N PHE A 400 6.41 -29.11 -8.77
CA PHE A 400 7.57 -29.30 -7.90
C PHE A 400 7.28 -30.38 -6.84
N ASN A 401 7.81 -31.58 -7.03
CA ASN A 401 7.56 -32.71 -6.15
C ASN A 401 8.71 -32.88 -5.13
N THR A 402 8.41 -32.72 -3.85
CA THR A 402 9.42 -32.87 -2.79
C THR A 402 9.71 -34.34 -2.47
N GLY A 403 8.86 -35.28 -2.92
CA GLY A 403 9.01 -36.70 -2.59
C GLY A 403 8.96 -36.91 -1.08
N THR A 404 9.99 -37.54 -0.51
CA THR A 404 10.19 -37.68 0.95
C THR A 404 11.10 -36.61 1.55
N ASN A 405 11.54 -35.63 0.74
CA ASN A 405 12.53 -34.65 1.15
C ASN A 405 11.85 -33.37 1.68
N THR A 406 12.53 -32.68 2.60
CA THR A 406 12.08 -31.42 3.19
C THR A 406 12.62 -30.22 2.43
N VAL A 407 11.77 -29.19 2.29
CA VAL A 407 12.16 -27.84 1.87
C VAL A 407 12.14 -26.92 3.09
N THR A 408 13.32 -26.50 3.54
CA THR A 408 13.44 -25.47 4.58
C THR A 408 13.43 -24.09 3.95
N VAL A 409 12.52 -23.22 4.37
CA VAL A 409 12.31 -21.89 3.78
C VAL A 409 12.72 -20.82 4.78
N ASN A 410 13.76 -20.05 4.45
CA ASN A 410 14.17 -18.83 5.16
C ASN A 410 13.69 -17.55 4.47
N GLY A 411 13.38 -17.62 3.18
CA GLY A 411 12.91 -16.49 2.38
C GLY A 411 11.46 -16.68 1.92
N THR A 412 11.26 -16.75 0.61
CA THR A 412 9.94 -16.72 -0.01
C THR A 412 9.69 -17.97 -0.85
N VAL A 413 8.50 -18.56 -0.71
CA VAL A 413 7.93 -19.46 -1.73
C VAL A 413 6.93 -18.65 -2.54
N GLN A 414 7.08 -18.62 -3.86
CA GLN A 414 6.20 -17.91 -4.77
C GLN A 414 5.58 -18.87 -5.78
N ILE A 415 4.25 -18.93 -5.79
CA ILE A 415 3.46 -19.70 -6.74
C ILE A 415 2.98 -18.75 -7.84
N ASN A 416 3.39 -19.02 -9.08
CA ASN A 416 2.91 -18.33 -10.27
C ASN A 416 1.98 -19.23 -11.08
N ASP A 417 1.49 -18.71 -12.22
CA ASP A 417 0.56 -19.43 -13.09
C ASP A 417 1.10 -20.82 -13.52
N GLY A 418 0.22 -21.81 -13.40
CA GLY A 418 0.51 -23.22 -13.68
C GLY A 418 1.48 -23.90 -12.71
N GLY A 419 2.00 -23.20 -11.69
CA GLY A 419 2.88 -23.75 -10.68
C GLY A 419 2.13 -24.56 -9.63
N TRP A 420 2.68 -25.71 -9.27
CA TRP A 420 2.11 -26.60 -8.24
C TRP A 420 3.23 -27.29 -7.45
N ALA A 421 2.97 -27.72 -6.22
CA ALA A 421 3.91 -28.59 -5.49
C ALA A 421 3.21 -29.72 -4.71
N THR A 422 3.92 -30.85 -4.57
CA THR A 422 3.44 -32.09 -3.93
C THR A 422 4.54 -32.73 -3.07
N GLY A 423 4.22 -33.73 -2.26
CA GLY A 423 5.20 -34.55 -1.50
C GLY A 423 5.08 -34.36 0.01
N GLN A 424 6.23 -34.18 0.69
CA GLN A 424 6.31 -33.77 2.10
C GLN A 424 6.14 -32.26 2.28
N ASP A 425 5.76 -31.88 3.50
CA ASP A 425 5.49 -30.49 3.90
C ASP A 425 6.74 -29.59 3.86
N PHE A 426 6.50 -28.31 3.57
CA PHE A 426 7.48 -27.24 3.65
C PHE A 426 7.65 -26.78 5.10
N VAL A 427 8.88 -26.53 5.52
CA VAL A 427 9.19 -26.05 6.88
C VAL A 427 9.64 -24.59 6.79
N TYR A 428 8.81 -23.68 7.32
CA TYR A 428 9.05 -22.25 7.29
C TYR A 428 9.72 -21.75 8.58
N ASN A 429 10.83 -21.03 8.44
CA ASN A 429 11.48 -20.31 9.53
C ASN A 429 10.83 -18.94 9.76
N SER A 430 11.24 -18.26 10.84
CA SER A 430 10.69 -16.96 11.24
C SER A 430 10.87 -15.91 10.15
N GLY A 431 9.77 -15.28 9.73
CA GLY A 431 9.78 -14.21 8.72
C GLY A 431 9.57 -14.70 7.28
N SER A 432 9.55 -16.01 7.05
CA SER A 432 9.34 -16.57 5.72
C SER A 432 7.94 -16.29 5.18
N THR A 433 7.84 -16.13 3.86
CA THR A 433 6.60 -15.70 3.18
C THR A 433 6.18 -16.68 2.09
N LEU A 434 4.89 -16.97 2.02
CA LEU A 434 4.26 -17.60 0.87
C LEU A 434 3.56 -16.53 0.02
N VAL A 435 3.85 -16.51 -1.28
CA VAL A 435 3.29 -15.54 -2.23
C VAL A 435 2.49 -16.26 -3.30
N PHE A 436 1.26 -15.82 -3.53
CA PHE A 436 0.46 -16.21 -4.69
C PHE A 436 0.46 -15.06 -5.70
N ASN A 437 1.09 -15.30 -6.86
CA ASN A 437 1.22 -14.37 -7.97
C ASN A 437 0.62 -14.99 -9.24
N THR A 438 -0.69 -15.25 -9.20
CA THR A 438 -1.43 -15.88 -10.29
C THR A 438 -2.39 -14.91 -10.95
N THR A 439 -2.59 -15.05 -12.25
CA THR A 439 -3.54 -14.22 -13.02
C THR A 439 -4.97 -14.76 -12.94
N SER A 440 -5.13 -16.06 -12.68
CA SER A 440 -6.41 -16.72 -12.42
C SER A 440 -6.54 -17.13 -10.95
N GLN A 441 -7.78 -17.31 -10.48
CA GLN A 441 -8.04 -17.71 -9.10
C GLN A 441 -7.35 -19.05 -8.80
N TYR A 442 -6.50 -19.05 -7.77
CA TYR A 442 -5.73 -20.23 -7.39
C TYR A 442 -6.41 -20.97 -6.23
N GLY A 443 -6.78 -22.24 -6.44
CA GLY A 443 -7.39 -23.07 -5.40
C GLY A 443 -6.35 -23.67 -4.47
N VAL A 444 -6.49 -23.47 -3.16
CA VAL A 444 -5.64 -24.02 -2.10
C VAL A 444 -6.40 -25.11 -1.35
N GLY A 445 -6.10 -26.37 -1.64
CA GLY A 445 -6.70 -27.56 -1.02
C GLY A 445 -5.83 -28.18 0.07
N SER A 446 -6.30 -29.27 0.68
CA SER A 446 -5.63 -29.97 1.78
C SER A 446 -4.31 -30.65 1.39
N ASP A 447 -4.16 -30.96 0.11
CA ASP A 447 -2.98 -31.55 -0.55
C ASP A 447 -1.84 -30.57 -0.83
N HIS A 448 -2.04 -29.28 -0.55
CA HIS A 448 -1.05 -28.23 -0.80
C HIS A 448 0.05 -28.20 0.27
N VAL A 449 1.13 -28.94 0.01
CA VAL A 449 2.28 -29.14 0.92
C VAL A 449 3.07 -27.87 1.27
N TYR A 450 2.91 -26.80 0.49
CA TYR A 450 3.60 -25.53 0.70
C TYR A 450 2.79 -24.55 1.56
N TRP A 451 1.55 -24.89 1.92
CA TRP A 451 0.82 -24.21 2.99
C TRP A 451 0.24 -25.26 3.96
N PRO A 452 1.12 -25.99 4.67
CA PRO A 452 0.69 -27.04 5.56
C PRO A 452 -0.06 -26.48 6.77
N TRP A 453 -0.93 -27.31 7.35
CA TRP A 453 -1.67 -26.95 8.57
C TRP A 453 -0.72 -26.76 9.76
N ASN A 454 0.19 -27.71 9.95
CA ASN A 454 1.24 -27.65 10.96
C ASN A 454 2.48 -27.00 10.33
N ASN A 455 3.13 -26.07 11.04
CA ASN A 455 4.34 -25.39 10.56
C ASN A 455 4.17 -24.64 9.22
N GLY A 456 2.97 -24.10 8.98
CA GLY A 456 2.66 -23.27 7.80
C GLY A 456 3.50 -21.98 7.72
N PRO A 457 3.38 -21.25 6.59
CA PRO A 457 4.11 -20.00 6.38
C PRO A 457 3.81 -18.96 7.46
N THR A 458 4.83 -18.22 7.88
CA THR A 458 4.66 -17.11 8.84
C THR A 458 3.81 -16.00 8.20
N ASN A 459 4.15 -15.61 6.97
CA ASN A 459 3.46 -14.58 6.21
C ASN A 459 2.86 -15.15 4.92
N VAL A 460 1.73 -14.62 4.48
CA VAL A 460 1.09 -14.96 3.21
C VAL A 460 0.71 -13.69 2.47
N SER A 461 1.06 -13.60 1.19
CA SER A 461 0.75 -12.45 0.34
C SER A 461 0.07 -12.86 -0.96
N ILE A 462 -1.12 -12.31 -1.22
CA ILE A 462 -1.87 -12.54 -2.45
C ILE A 462 -1.71 -11.31 -3.34
N VAL A 463 -0.73 -11.38 -4.25
CA VAL A 463 -0.34 -10.25 -5.10
C VAL A 463 -0.87 -10.36 -6.53
N GLY A 464 -1.16 -11.59 -6.98
CA GLY A 464 -1.71 -11.84 -8.31
C GLY A 464 -3.16 -11.42 -8.41
N SER A 465 -3.54 -10.84 -9.55
CA SER A 465 -4.91 -10.34 -9.80
C SER A 465 -5.98 -11.43 -9.72
N GLY A 466 -5.60 -12.70 -9.88
CA GLY A 466 -6.53 -13.83 -9.82
C GLY A 466 -7.06 -14.12 -8.42
N GLY A 467 -6.34 -13.74 -7.36
CA GLY A 467 -6.70 -14.08 -5.99
C GLY A 467 -6.60 -15.58 -5.70
N ILE A 468 -7.23 -16.01 -4.60
CA ILE A 468 -7.21 -17.42 -4.16
C ILE A 468 -8.59 -17.91 -3.73
N LYS A 469 -8.74 -19.24 -3.69
CA LYS A 469 -9.86 -19.96 -3.08
C LYS A 469 -9.34 -20.97 -2.06
N LEU A 470 -9.65 -20.78 -0.78
CA LEU A 470 -9.19 -21.63 0.32
C LEU A 470 -10.13 -22.84 0.50
N ASN A 471 -9.87 -23.95 -0.19
CA ASN A 471 -10.60 -25.21 -0.06
C ASN A 471 -10.09 -26.10 1.11
N ALA A 472 -9.44 -25.50 2.10
CA ALA A 472 -8.92 -26.17 3.30
C ALA A 472 -8.67 -25.14 4.41
N TRP A 473 -8.70 -25.58 5.67
CA TRP A 473 -8.34 -24.72 6.81
C TRP A 473 -6.86 -24.33 6.77
N ARG A 474 -6.57 -23.04 6.97
CA ARG A 474 -5.22 -22.50 6.92
C ARG A 474 -4.96 -21.46 8.03
N PRO A 475 -3.94 -21.65 8.89
CA PRO A 475 -3.51 -20.64 9.83
C PRO A 475 -2.44 -19.72 9.24
N VAL A 476 -2.41 -18.47 9.71
CA VAL A 476 -1.33 -17.50 9.47
C VAL A 476 -1.02 -16.76 10.78
N ASN A 477 0.22 -16.89 11.23
CA ASN A 477 0.65 -16.34 12.52
C ASN A 477 1.33 -14.97 12.43
N GLY A 478 1.86 -14.61 11.26
CA GLY A 478 2.39 -13.29 10.94
C GLY A 478 1.40 -12.48 10.13
N LEU A 479 1.84 -11.96 8.98
CA LEU A 479 1.05 -11.11 8.10
C LEU A 479 0.35 -11.94 7.00
N PHE A 480 -0.98 -11.89 6.96
CA PHE A 480 -1.78 -12.20 5.77
C PHE A 480 -2.11 -10.89 5.05
N GLN A 481 -1.76 -10.74 3.77
CA GLN A 481 -2.11 -9.55 3.00
C GLN A 481 -2.63 -9.89 1.61
N THR A 482 -3.57 -9.09 1.11
CA THR A 482 -4.18 -9.32 -0.20
C THR A 482 -4.40 -8.03 -1.00
N TRP A 483 -4.19 -8.12 -2.32
CA TRP A 483 -4.56 -7.14 -3.34
C TRP A 483 -5.68 -7.66 -4.27
N ALA A 484 -6.19 -8.87 -4.03
CA ALA A 484 -7.22 -9.52 -4.84
C ALA A 484 -8.23 -10.29 -3.97
N GLY A 485 -9.20 -10.95 -4.61
CA GLY A 485 -10.23 -11.73 -3.92
C GLY A 485 -9.68 -12.95 -3.18
N VAL A 486 -10.15 -13.16 -1.96
CA VAL A 486 -9.92 -14.36 -1.14
C VAL A 486 -11.27 -15.02 -0.89
N GLU A 487 -11.54 -16.12 -1.60
CA GLU A 487 -12.77 -16.89 -1.39
C GLU A 487 -12.55 -17.95 -0.31
N ILE A 488 -13.41 -17.97 0.70
CA ILE A 488 -13.43 -18.97 1.77
C ILE A 488 -14.78 -19.71 1.71
N PRO A 489 -14.85 -20.91 1.10
CA PRO A 489 -16.08 -21.69 1.00
C PRO A 489 -16.66 -22.07 2.37
N ASN A 490 -17.95 -22.42 2.37
CA ASN A 490 -18.63 -22.85 3.60
C ASN A 490 -17.98 -24.08 4.23
N GLY A 491 -17.62 -23.96 5.51
CA GLY A 491 -16.96 -25.02 6.28
C GLY A 491 -15.43 -24.91 6.29
N GLU A 492 -14.85 -23.99 5.49
CA GLU A 492 -13.41 -23.72 5.47
C GLU A 492 -13.05 -22.47 6.28
N LYS A 493 -11.77 -22.30 6.64
CA LYS A 493 -11.34 -21.24 7.56
C LYS A 493 -9.95 -20.69 7.22
N LEU A 494 -9.82 -19.36 7.28
CA LEU A 494 -8.54 -18.68 7.45
C LEU A 494 -8.41 -18.27 8.92
N ILE A 495 -7.47 -18.85 9.65
CA ILE A 495 -7.20 -18.48 11.06
C ILE A 495 -6.08 -17.46 11.09
N ALA A 496 -6.42 -16.19 11.33
CA ALA A 496 -5.49 -15.08 11.34
C ALA A 496 -5.09 -14.72 12.78
N ASN A 497 -3.97 -15.28 13.25
CA ASN A 497 -3.47 -15.02 14.60
C ASN A 497 -2.64 -13.73 14.69
N GLY A 498 -2.02 -13.32 13.58
CA GLY A 498 -1.21 -12.10 13.49
C GLY A 498 -1.98 -10.93 12.88
N GLN A 499 -1.60 -10.52 11.68
CA GLN A 499 -2.14 -9.35 10.99
C GLN A 499 -2.87 -9.75 9.71
N VAL A 500 -4.00 -9.10 9.43
CA VAL A 500 -4.66 -9.13 8.12
C VAL A 500 -4.59 -7.74 7.53
N LYS A 501 -3.98 -7.59 6.35
CA LYS A 501 -3.88 -6.30 5.65
C LYS A 501 -4.64 -6.34 4.33
N ILE A 502 -5.60 -5.43 4.19
CA ILE A 502 -6.39 -5.25 2.98
C ILE A 502 -5.79 -4.10 2.18
N ASN A 503 -5.21 -4.43 1.03
CA ASN A 503 -4.72 -3.43 0.09
C ASN A 503 -5.77 -3.12 -0.99
N THR A 504 -5.51 -2.12 -1.83
CA THR A 504 -6.36 -1.79 -2.98
C THR A 504 -6.66 -3.01 -3.85
N GLY A 505 -7.94 -3.34 -4.03
CA GLY A 505 -8.41 -4.50 -4.79
C GLY A 505 -8.60 -5.78 -3.96
N GLY A 506 -8.09 -5.82 -2.73
CA GLY A 506 -8.28 -6.94 -1.81
C GLY A 506 -9.69 -6.99 -1.24
N TYR A 507 -10.27 -8.19 -1.15
CA TYR A 507 -11.56 -8.44 -0.48
C TYR A 507 -11.70 -9.92 -0.12
N PHE A 508 -12.67 -10.23 0.76
CA PHE A 508 -13.07 -11.60 1.09
C PHE A 508 -14.46 -11.90 0.52
N SER A 509 -14.70 -13.15 0.13
CA SER A 509 -16.02 -13.62 -0.33
C SER A 509 -16.41 -14.94 0.34
N ASN A 510 -17.72 -15.18 0.42
CA ASN A 510 -18.40 -16.26 1.14
C ASN A 510 -18.23 -16.21 2.67
N GLN A 511 -17.00 -16.18 3.19
CA GLN A 511 -16.69 -16.09 4.62
C GLN A 511 -15.49 -15.19 4.91
N GLY A 512 -15.40 -14.72 6.15
CA GLY A 512 -14.29 -13.90 6.66
C GLY A 512 -13.21 -14.72 7.35
N PRO A 513 -12.05 -14.10 7.67
CA PRO A 513 -11.06 -14.70 8.56
C PRO A 513 -11.61 -14.89 9.99
N GLU A 514 -11.16 -15.94 10.67
CA GLU A 514 -11.31 -16.08 12.12
C GLU A 514 -10.07 -15.49 12.80
N TYR A 515 -10.27 -14.46 13.59
CA TYR A 515 -9.20 -13.69 14.19
C TYR A 515 -8.78 -14.24 15.56
N GLY A 516 -7.47 -14.31 15.80
CA GLY A 516 -6.90 -14.64 17.10
C GLY A 516 -7.07 -13.49 18.12
N SER A 517 -6.89 -13.79 19.41
CA SER A 517 -7.13 -12.83 20.52
C SER A 517 -6.22 -11.60 20.54
N SER A 518 -5.11 -11.62 19.83
CA SER A 518 -4.15 -10.50 19.71
C SER A 518 -4.02 -9.98 18.27
N SER A 519 -4.89 -10.43 17.38
CA SER A 519 -4.81 -10.13 15.96
C SER A 519 -5.09 -8.66 15.62
N LYS A 520 -4.68 -8.25 14.42
CA LYS A 520 -4.92 -6.88 13.91
C LYS A 520 -5.41 -6.91 12.47
N LEU A 521 -6.48 -6.17 12.18
CA LEU A 521 -6.92 -5.87 10.80
C LEU A 521 -6.42 -4.48 10.40
N ILE A 522 -5.78 -4.37 9.23
CA ILE A 522 -5.19 -3.14 8.70
C ILE A 522 -5.88 -2.80 7.38
N TYR A 523 -6.50 -1.62 7.31
CA TYR A 523 -7.00 -1.05 6.07
C TYR A 523 -5.92 -0.18 5.42
N ALA A 524 -5.47 -0.60 4.23
CA ALA A 524 -4.48 0.07 3.38
C ALA A 524 -4.99 0.15 1.93
N THR A 525 -6.28 0.47 1.79
CA THR A 525 -7.04 0.54 0.54
C THR A 525 -6.74 1.80 -0.30
N GLY A 526 -7.09 1.79 -1.58
CA GLY A 526 -6.84 2.91 -2.51
C GLY A 526 -7.95 3.95 -2.47
N SER A 527 -7.99 4.87 -3.43
CA SER A 527 -9.07 5.87 -3.55
C SER A 527 -10.44 5.20 -3.81
N GLY A 528 -11.52 5.69 -3.18
CA GLY A 528 -12.90 5.31 -3.55
C GLY A 528 -13.86 4.95 -2.41
N GLY A 529 -13.43 5.02 -1.15
CA GLY A 529 -14.19 4.50 -0.01
C GLY A 529 -14.17 2.97 0.03
N TYR A 530 -14.14 2.38 1.22
CA TYR A 530 -14.15 0.93 1.39
C TYR A 530 -15.21 0.55 2.42
N ASN A 531 -16.04 -0.45 2.15
CA ASN A 531 -17.04 -0.88 3.13
C ASN A 531 -16.47 -2.02 3.98
N THR A 532 -16.77 -2.05 5.27
CA THR A 532 -16.46 -3.23 6.08
C THR A 532 -17.32 -4.39 5.59
N TRP A 533 -16.74 -5.46 5.06
CA TRP A 533 -17.50 -6.64 4.64
C TRP A 533 -17.09 -7.84 5.48
N LEU A 534 -16.71 -8.93 4.83
CA LEU A 534 -16.37 -10.20 5.47
C LEU A 534 -15.00 -10.15 6.14
N GLU A 535 -14.11 -9.23 5.76
CA GLU A 535 -12.80 -9.09 6.40
C GLU A 535 -12.87 -8.66 7.87
N TRP A 536 -13.95 -8.01 8.30
CA TRP A 536 -14.19 -7.64 9.70
C TRP A 536 -15.47 -8.31 10.18
N PRO A 537 -15.46 -9.61 10.51
CA PRO A 537 -16.67 -10.28 10.98
C PRO A 537 -17.07 -9.79 12.38
N SER A 538 -18.38 -9.77 12.67
CA SER A 538 -18.91 -9.39 13.99
C SER A 538 -18.72 -10.48 15.05
N VAL A 539 -18.65 -11.75 14.62
CA VAL A 539 -18.27 -12.91 15.44
C VAL A 539 -16.84 -13.30 15.08
N ASN A 540 -16.00 -13.54 16.08
CA ASN A 540 -14.56 -13.84 15.88
C ASN A 540 -13.83 -12.75 15.07
N GLY A 541 -14.21 -11.48 15.26
CA GLY A 541 -13.59 -10.32 14.63
C GLY A 541 -12.20 -9.99 15.18
N PRO A 542 -11.48 -9.06 14.52
CA PRO A 542 -10.14 -8.66 14.92
C PRO A 542 -10.14 -8.02 16.32
N ALA A 543 -9.11 -8.33 17.11
CA ALA A 543 -8.92 -7.69 18.42
C ALA A 543 -8.51 -6.22 18.27
N ASN A 544 -7.72 -5.90 17.25
CA ASN A 544 -7.24 -4.54 16.95
C ASN A 544 -7.56 -4.17 15.50
N VAL A 545 -7.81 -2.89 15.23
CA VAL A 545 -8.02 -2.38 13.87
C VAL A 545 -7.14 -1.17 13.66
N GLU A 546 -6.53 -1.07 12.48
CA GLU A 546 -5.68 0.05 12.09
C GLU A 546 -6.15 0.64 10.76
N ILE A 547 -6.37 1.95 10.74
CA ILE A 547 -6.68 2.74 9.54
C ILE A 547 -5.43 3.57 9.21
N THR A 548 -4.78 3.23 8.09
CA THR A 548 -3.44 3.75 7.74
C THR A 548 -3.43 4.65 6.52
N ASN A 549 -4.58 4.84 5.88
CA ASN A 549 -4.73 5.52 4.61
C ASN A 549 -5.84 6.58 4.68
N GLY A 550 -5.79 7.60 3.83
CA GLY A 550 -6.81 8.66 3.80
C GLY A 550 -8.20 8.22 3.27
N THR A 551 -8.37 6.96 2.89
CA THR A 551 -9.63 6.47 2.31
C THR A 551 -10.64 6.15 3.41
N PRO A 552 -11.87 6.68 3.36
CA PRO A 552 -12.89 6.37 4.35
C PRO A 552 -13.29 4.88 4.34
N VAL A 553 -13.44 4.30 5.52
CA VAL A 553 -13.96 2.95 5.76
C VAL A 553 -15.39 3.05 6.30
N THR A 554 -16.38 2.53 5.59
CA THR A 554 -17.80 2.62 5.99
C THR A 554 -18.28 1.33 6.63
N LEU A 555 -18.90 1.41 7.81
CA LEU A 555 -19.51 0.26 8.46
C LEU A 555 -20.75 -0.23 7.71
N THR A 556 -20.91 -1.55 7.66
CA THR A 556 -22.11 -2.21 7.09
C THR A 556 -22.96 -2.92 8.15
N GLU A 557 -22.44 -3.02 9.37
CA GLU A 557 -23.14 -3.49 10.57
C GLU A 557 -22.41 -2.94 11.80
N SER A 558 -23.04 -3.02 12.98
CA SER A 558 -22.38 -2.59 14.23
C SER A 558 -21.17 -3.47 14.54
N LYS A 559 -20.07 -2.86 14.96
CA LYS A 559 -18.80 -3.55 15.25
C LYS A 559 -18.31 -3.27 16.66
N SER A 560 -17.51 -4.20 17.19
CA SER A 560 -16.78 -4.00 18.44
C SER A 560 -15.29 -4.29 18.25
N ILE A 561 -14.45 -3.58 18.99
CA ILE A 561 -13.00 -3.75 19.05
C ILE A 561 -12.62 -3.89 20.53
N SER A 562 -12.11 -5.08 20.90
CA SER A 562 -11.72 -5.40 22.27
C SER A 562 -10.36 -4.79 22.67
N GLY A 563 -9.47 -4.60 21.71
CA GLY A 563 -8.15 -3.98 21.88
C GLY A 563 -8.15 -2.51 21.45
N VAL A 564 -7.25 -2.17 20.52
CA VAL A 564 -7.01 -0.80 20.07
C VAL A 564 -7.54 -0.58 18.66
N LEU A 565 -8.29 0.52 18.50
CA LEU A 565 -8.51 1.15 17.20
C LEU A 565 -7.44 2.22 16.98
N ASP A 566 -6.53 1.99 16.05
CA ASP A 566 -5.49 2.93 15.69
C ASP A 566 -5.88 3.67 14.41
N ILE A 567 -6.04 5.00 14.48
CA ILE A 567 -6.44 5.83 13.34
C ILE A 567 -5.29 6.79 13.01
N THR A 568 -4.29 6.30 12.30
CA THR A 568 -3.14 7.11 11.89
C THR A 568 -3.55 8.17 10.85
N SER A 569 -4.45 7.81 9.94
CA SER A 569 -5.10 8.72 8.98
C SER A 569 -6.37 8.08 8.44
N GLY A 570 -7.31 8.88 7.92
CA GLY A 570 -8.54 8.38 7.31
C GLY A 570 -9.74 8.30 8.26
N GLN A 571 -10.92 8.04 7.70
CA GLN A 571 -12.17 8.13 8.43
C GLN A 571 -12.83 6.75 8.58
N ILE A 572 -13.55 6.53 9.68
CA ILE A 572 -14.52 5.42 9.78
C ILE A 572 -15.94 6.00 9.76
N ILE A 573 -16.73 5.69 8.74
CA ILE A 573 -18.10 6.20 8.56
C ILE A 573 -19.10 5.22 9.17
N LEU A 574 -19.92 5.70 10.10
CA LEU A 574 -20.82 4.82 10.87
C LEU A 574 -22.18 4.53 10.21
N GLY A 575 -22.76 5.49 9.47
CA GLY A 575 -24.14 5.36 8.97
C GLY A 575 -25.13 5.15 10.12
N SER A 576 -25.87 4.05 10.08
CA SER A 576 -26.84 3.66 11.12
C SER A 576 -26.27 2.71 12.18
N TYR A 577 -24.97 2.42 12.13
CA TYR A 577 -24.34 1.36 12.91
C TYR A 577 -23.45 1.89 14.03
N ASN A 578 -23.38 1.17 15.14
CA ASN A 578 -22.56 1.57 16.28
C ASN A 578 -21.16 0.95 16.20
N LEU A 579 -20.17 1.69 16.68
CA LEU A 579 -18.80 1.20 16.84
C LEU A 579 -18.43 1.23 18.33
N THR A 580 -18.25 0.07 18.94
CA THR A 580 -17.84 -0.03 20.35
C THR A 580 -16.34 -0.27 20.46
N VAL A 581 -15.61 0.59 21.18
CA VAL A 581 -14.14 0.54 21.23
C VAL A 581 -13.62 0.76 22.64
N GLY A 582 -12.74 -0.14 23.11
CA GLY A 582 -12.03 0.02 24.38
C GLY A 582 -11.04 1.19 24.36
N SER A 583 -10.06 1.14 23.44
CA SER A 583 -9.01 2.15 23.32
C SER A 583 -8.85 2.68 21.90
N ILE A 584 -8.55 3.97 21.76
CA ILE A 584 -8.26 4.61 20.46
C ILE A 584 -6.89 5.27 20.51
N GLY A 585 -6.04 4.98 19.51
CA GLY A 585 -4.72 5.57 19.31
C GLY A 585 -4.67 6.47 18.07
N ASN A 586 -3.77 7.46 18.08
CA ASN A 586 -3.39 8.35 16.95
C ASN A 586 -4.50 9.18 16.27
N ALA A 587 -5.75 9.12 16.76
CA ALA A 587 -6.85 9.90 16.19
C ALA A 587 -6.58 11.41 16.24
N SER A 588 -6.91 12.10 15.16
CA SER A 588 -6.68 13.54 14.97
C SER A 588 -7.64 14.10 13.91
N ALA A 589 -7.48 15.37 13.54
CA ALA A 589 -8.21 15.94 12.39
C ALA A 589 -7.92 15.22 11.07
N ASN A 590 -6.79 14.51 10.95
CA ASN A 590 -6.44 13.69 9.79
C ASN A 590 -7.03 12.27 9.84
N GLY A 591 -7.57 11.84 10.99
CA GLY A 591 -8.20 10.54 11.10
C GLY A 591 -9.11 10.37 12.33
N TYR A 592 -10.38 10.11 12.08
CA TYR A 592 -11.44 10.13 13.10
C TYR A 592 -12.69 9.36 12.67
N VAL A 593 -13.66 9.21 13.57
CA VAL A 593 -14.94 8.52 13.33
C VAL A 593 -16.00 9.51 12.84
N VAL A 594 -16.61 9.24 11.69
CA VAL A 594 -17.66 10.06 11.09
C VAL A 594 -19.05 9.54 11.46
N THR A 595 -19.85 10.39 12.08
CA THR A 595 -21.24 10.09 12.46
C THR A 595 -22.22 10.77 11.50
N ASN A 596 -22.54 10.13 10.38
CA ASN A 596 -23.39 10.66 9.30
C ASN A 596 -24.81 10.07 9.25
N GLY A 597 -25.25 9.42 10.33
CA GLY A 597 -26.57 8.81 10.46
C GLY A 597 -26.94 8.61 11.92
N THR A 598 -27.64 7.53 12.25
CA THR A 598 -28.05 7.25 13.63
C THR A 598 -26.97 6.52 14.46
N GLY A 599 -25.93 5.99 13.82
CA GLY A 599 -24.83 5.29 14.45
C GLY A 599 -23.95 6.18 15.33
N SER A 600 -23.39 5.60 16.39
CA SER A 600 -22.58 6.31 17.39
C SER A 600 -21.30 5.57 17.75
N LEU A 601 -20.28 6.31 18.19
CA LEU A 601 -19.08 5.76 18.80
C LEU A 601 -19.35 5.50 20.28
N ILE A 602 -19.21 4.26 20.71
CA ILE A 602 -19.47 3.81 22.08
C ILE A 602 -18.14 3.48 22.76
N ARG A 603 -17.90 4.05 23.94
CA ARG A 603 -16.72 3.73 24.76
C ARG A 603 -17.06 3.72 26.24
N ASN A 604 -16.40 2.86 27.00
CA ASN A 604 -16.47 2.85 28.45
C ASN A 604 -15.70 4.05 29.03
N VAL A 605 -16.32 4.78 29.95
CA VAL A 605 -15.74 5.96 30.60
C VAL A 605 -15.88 5.86 32.12
N GLY A 606 -14.74 5.88 32.79
CA GLY A 606 -14.62 6.07 34.25
C GLY A 606 -13.93 7.39 34.58
N SER A 607 -13.19 7.43 35.68
CA SER A 607 -12.58 8.65 36.25
C SER A 607 -11.36 9.21 35.49
N SER A 608 -11.08 8.69 34.30
CA SER A 608 -10.01 9.14 33.41
C SER A 608 -10.57 9.78 32.15
N ASN A 609 -9.82 10.71 31.57
CA ASN A 609 -10.23 11.36 30.32
C ASN A 609 -10.28 10.35 29.17
N VAL A 610 -11.45 10.23 28.52
CA VAL A 610 -11.67 9.35 27.37
C VAL A 610 -12.07 10.21 26.17
N LEU A 611 -11.23 10.21 25.12
CA LEU A 611 -11.45 10.94 23.87
C LEU A 611 -12.43 10.19 22.95
N PHE A 612 -13.47 10.87 22.49
CA PHE A 612 -14.34 10.45 21.40
C PHE A 612 -13.93 11.25 20.16
N PRO A 613 -13.07 10.72 19.28
CA PRO A 613 -12.64 11.40 18.07
C PRO A 613 -13.74 11.30 17.02
N VAL A 614 -14.86 11.98 17.25
CA VAL A 614 -16.00 12.01 16.33
C VAL A 614 -15.97 13.25 15.45
N GLY A 615 -16.67 13.21 14.33
CA GLY A 615 -16.80 14.34 13.42
C GLY A 615 -17.87 14.12 12.36
N THR A 616 -18.03 15.12 11.51
CA THR A 616 -18.78 15.01 10.26
C THR A 616 -17.84 14.61 9.12
N VAL A 617 -18.38 14.31 7.93
CA VAL A 617 -17.55 13.98 6.75
C VAL A 617 -16.49 15.05 6.44
N SER A 618 -16.73 16.31 6.82
CA SER A 618 -15.89 17.46 6.50
C SER A 618 -15.26 18.14 7.71
N SER A 619 -15.53 17.68 8.94
CA SER A 619 -15.01 18.34 10.13
C SER A 619 -14.80 17.39 11.30
N TYR A 620 -13.70 17.60 12.03
CA TYR A 620 -13.35 16.91 13.26
C TYR A 620 -13.87 17.69 14.48
N ASN A 621 -14.76 17.07 15.26
CA ASN A 621 -15.51 17.70 16.37
C ASN A 621 -15.51 16.81 17.62
N PRO A 622 -14.33 16.50 18.20
CA PRO A 622 -14.23 15.50 19.23
C PRO A 622 -14.85 15.96 20.57
N VAL A 623 -15.12 14.97 21.42
CA VAL A 623 -15.56 15.18 22.80
C VAL A 623 -14.62 14.41 23.72
N THR A 624 -14.24 14.98 24.86
CA THR A 624 -13.54 14.24 25.92
C THR A 624 -14.44 14.14 27.14
N ILE A 625 -14.66 12.93 27.65
CA ILE A 625 -15.50 12.68 28.83
C ILE A 625 -14.62 12.11 29.95
N ASN A 626 -14.78 12.64 31.16
CA ASN A 626 -14.27 12.07 32.40
C ASN A 626 -15.46 11.85 33.33
N ASN A 627 -15.71 10.62 33.77
CA ASN A 627 -16.83 10.29 34.62
C ASN A 627 -16.34 9.95 36.03
N ALA A 628 -16.49 10.89 36.97
CA ALA A 628 -16.13 10.69 38.37
C ALA A 628 -17.13 9.77 39.13
N GLY A 629 -18.29 9.48 38.52
CA GLY A 629 -19.30 8.59 39.03
C GLY A 629 -19.02 7.10 38.76
N THR A 630 -20.09 6.31 38.68
CA THR A 630 -19.99 4.90 38.28
C THR A 630 -19.62 4.81 36.80
N GLY A 631 -18.55 4.08 36.47
CA GLY A 631 -18.13 3.91 35.08
C GLY A 631 -19.25 3.35 34.20
N ASP A 632 -19.44 3.93 33.02
CA ASP A 632 -20.53 3.58 32.11
C ASP A 632 -20.09 3.65 30.65
N ASP A 633 -20.84 3.02 29.76
CA ASP A 633 -20.66 3.10 28.31
C ASP A 633 -21.38 4.34 27.78
N PHE A 634 -20.59 5.29 27.28
CA PHE A 634 -21.11 6.49 26.63
C PHE A 634 -21.14 6.31 25.12
N SER A 635 -22.27 6.66 24.53
CA SER A 635 -22.50 6.73 23.09
C SER A 635 -22.45 8.19 22.64
N VAL A 636 -21.55 8.51 21.71
CA VAL A 636 -21.33 9.87 21.21
C VAL A 636 -21.46 9.92 19.69
N ARG A 637 -22.22 10.90 19.20
CA ARG A 637 -22.25 11.30 17.79
C ARG A 637 -22.40 12.81 17.63
N VAL A 638 -22.00 13.34 16.49
CA VAL A 638 -22.05 14.77 16.16
C VAL A 638 -22.62 15.01 14.76
N LYS A 639 -23.36 16.11 14.60
CA LYS A 639 -23.90 16.54 13.30
C LYS A 639 -23.95 18.06 13.17
N SER A 640 -24.13 18.54 11.94
CA SER A 640 -24.14 19.97 11.61
C SER A 640 -25.50 20.66 11.74
N SER A 641 -26.58 19.91 12.02
CA SER A 641 -27.94 20.45 12.15
C SER A 641 -28.49 20.18 13.54
N PHE A 642 -29.23 21.14 14.08
CA PHE A 642 -29.97 20.95 15.32
C PHE A 642 -31.30 20.26 15.05
N ASP A 643 -31.65 19.23 15.82
CA ASP A 643 -33.00 18.66 15.82
C ASP A 643 -34.00 19.65 16.42
N ASN A 644 -33.57 20.34 17.47
CA ASN A 644 -34.32 21.37 18.16
C ASN A 644 -33.50 22.67 18.13
N PRO A 645 -33.80 23.64 17.25
CA PRO A 645 -32.99 24.85 17.10
C PRO A 645 -32.85 25.65 18.42
N PRO A 646 -31.64 26.14 18.77
CA PRO A 646 -31.44 27.08 19.87
C PRO A 646 -32.20 28.39 19.65
N VAL A 647 -32.53 29.09 20.74
CA VAL A 647 -33.35 30.33 20.72
C VAL A 647 -32.72 31.41 19.85
N ASN A 648 -31.39 31.53 19.87
CA ASN A 648 -30.65 32.42 18.99
C ASN A 648 -29.55 31.67 18.24
N SER A 649 -29.88 31.22 17.03
CA SER A 649 -28.99 30.49 16.13
C SER A 649 -27.79 31.30 15.63
N ASN A 650 -27.76 32.63 15.83
CA ASN A 650 -26.60 33.44 15.48
C ASN A 650 -25.48 33.40 16.53
N LYS A 651 -25.72 32.83 17.73
CA LYS A 651 -24.78 32.82 18.86
C LYS A 651 -24.33 31.42 19.27
N VAL A 652 -24.25 30.49 18.31
CA VAL A 652 -23.89 29.09 18.57
C VAL A 652 -22.75 28.62 17.68
N VAL A 653 -22.09 27.55 18.11
CA VAL A 653 -21.36 26.67 17.22
C VAL A 653 -22.39 25.79 16.51
N ASN A 654 -22.34 25.70 15.19
CA ASN A 654 -23.31 24.95 14.37
C ASN A 654 -23.09 23.43 14.44
N ARG A 655 -23.02 22.88 15.65
CA ARG A 655 -22.82 21.46 15.95
C ARG A 655 -23.74 21.03 17.08
N GLN A 656 -24.40 19.90 16.89
CA GLN A 656 -25.13 19.18 17.94
C GLN A 656 -24.39 17.88 18.23
N TRP A 657 -24.04 17.67 19.50
CA TRP A 657 -23.53 16.40 19.99
C TRP A 657 -24.65 15.65 20.70
N THR A 658 -24.98 14.44 20.26
CA THR A 658 -25.86 13.56 21.04
C THR A 658 -24.98 12.66 21.89
N ILE A 659 -25.14 12.75 23.21
CA ILE A 659 -24.43 11.92 24.19
C ILE A 659 -25.48 11.17 25.00
N THR A 660 -25.34 9.86 25.12
CA THR A 660 -26.19 9.03 25.98
C THR A 660 -25.33 8.09 26.81
N GLU A 661 -25.78 7.79 28.03
CA GLU A 661 -25.20 6.77 28.89
C GLU A 661 -25.99 5.45 28.73
N ALA A 662 -25.35 4.31 28.91
CA ALA A 662 -26.00 3.01 28.74
C ALA A 662 -26.91 2.67 29.93
N THR A 663 -26.51 3.05 31.15
CA THR A 663 -27.30 2.86 32.37
C THR A 663 -27.68 4.23 32.96
N PRO A 664 -28.95 4.67 32.84
CA PRO A 664 -29.35 5.97 33.35
C PRO A 664 -29.05 6.18 34.83
N GLY A 665 -28.36 7.28 35.15
CA GLY A 665 -28.01 7.71 36.51
C GLY A 665 -26.71 7.11 37.05
N GLY A 666 -26.13 7.78 38.05
CA GLY A 666 -24.87 7.36 38.69
C GLY A 666 -23.60 7.93 38.04
N SER A 667 -23.72 8.56 36.87
CA SER A 667 -22.66 9.32 36.23
C SER A 667 -22.50 10.73 36.82
N ASP A 668 -21.26 11.18 36.90
CA ASP A 668 -20.85 12.54 37.27
C ASP A 668 -19.76 12.98 36.29
N ALA A 669 -20.19 13.47 35.13
CA ALA A 669 -19.31 13.68 33.99
C ALA A 669 -18.80 15.12 33.88
N THR A 670 -17.51 15.25 33.63
CA THR A 670 -16.91 16.44 33.01
C THR A 670 -16.76 16.19 31.52
N ILE A 671 -17.40 17.03 30.70
CA ILE A 671 -17.43 16.90 29.25
C ILE A 671 -16.74 18.10 28.62
N THR A 672 -15.73 17.85 27.79
CA THR A 672 -15.03 18.86 26.98
C THR A 672 -15.46 18.74 25.54
N PHE A 673 -16.07 19.79 24.99
CA PHE A 673 -16.49 19.88 23.59
C PHE A 673 -15.44 20.60 22.77
N GLN A 674 -15.25 20.18 21.52
CA GLN A 674 -14.26 20.77 20.61
C GLN A 674 -14.83 21.08 19.23
N TRP A 675 -14.55 22.27 18.70
CA TRP A 675 -15.11 22.77 17.44
C TRP A 675 -14.14 23.67 16.67
N ASN A 676 -14.39 23.88 15.37
CA ASN A 676 -13.56 24.71 14.50
C ASN A 676 -14.19 26.09 14.27
N ALA A 677 -13.36 27.10 14.01
CA ALA A 677 -13.80 28.49 13.79
C ALA A 677 -14.84 28.64 12.69
N ALA A 678 -14.70 27.85 11.61
CA ALA A 678 -15.62 27.87 10.47
C ALA A 678 -17.06 27.43 10.83
N GLU A 679 -17.27 26.91 12.04
CA GLU A 679 -18.54 26.36 12.50
C GLU A 679 -19.29 27.36 13.38
N GLU A 680 -18.63 28.44 13.79
CA GLU A 680 -19.19 29.49 14.62
C GLU A 680 -20.17 30.33 13.81
N ALA A 681 -21.37 30.53 14.35
CA ALA A 681 -22.32 31.46 13.78
C ALA A 681 -21.79 32.90 13.90
N SER A 682 -22.29 33.79 13.04
CA SER A 682 -21.75 35.15 12.87
C SER A 682 -21.76 36.02 14.13
N GLY A 683 -22.63 35.74 15.09
CA GLY A 683 -22.72 36.43 16.38
C GLY A 683 -22.13 35.66 17.56
N PHE A 684 -21.48 34.50 17.32
CA PHE A 684 -20.77 33.77 18.36
C PHE A 684 -19.47 34.50 18.71
N ASP A 685 -19.25 34.74 20.00
CA ASP A 685 -18.11 35.47 20.53
C ASP A 685 -17.42 34.64 21.61
N ARG A 686 -16.20 34.20 21.34
CA ARG A 686 -15.39 33.43 22.29
C ARG A 686 -14.96 34.24 23.52
N ALA A 687 -14.94 35.57 23.43
CA ALA A 687 -14.60 36.44 24.55
C ALA A 687 -15.80 36.68 25.48
N ALA A 688 -17.02 36.43 24.99
CA ALA A 688 -18.22 36.38 25.82
C ALA A 688 -18.29 35.06 26.60
N GLY A 689 -19.14 35.02 27.64
CA GLY A 689 -19.36 33.79 28.42
C GLY A 689 -19.86 32.65 27.53
N ILE A 690 -19.15 31.51 27.54
CA ILE A 690 -19.54 30.27 26.87
C ILE A 690 -20.49 29.49 27.78
N GLU A 691 -21.52 28.91 27.18
CA GLU A 691 -22.48 28.01 27.82
C GLU A 691 -22.58 26.73 26.98
N ILE A 692 -22.72 25.59 27.67
CA ILE A 692 -23.10 24.33 27.05
C ILE A 692 -24.61 24.16 27.21
N GLY A 693 -25.35 24.18 26.10
CA GLY A 693 -26.77 23.87 26.10
C GLY A 693 -26.99 22.38 26.19
N ARG A 694 -27.92 21.93 27.05
CA ARG A 694 -28.44 20.56 27.10
C ARG A 694 -29.94 20.54 26.84
N TRP A 695 -30.40 19.69 25.94
CA TRP A 695 -31.84 19.55 25.68
C TRP A 695 -32.54 18.75 26.78
N THR A 696 -33.56 19.32 27.42
CA THR A 696 -34.31 18.66 28.53
C THR A 696 -35.48 17.80 28.05
N GLY A 697 -35.74 17.76 26.74
CA GLY A 697 -36.97 17.21 26.16
C GLY A 697 -37.99 18.27 25.75
N THR A 698 -37.92 19.46 26.37
CA THR A 698 -38.84 20.58 26.08
C THR A 698 -38.14 21.90 25.77
N GLN A 699 -36.94 22.12 26.33
CA GLN A 699 -36.16 23.34 26.15
C GLN A 699 -34.66 23.06 26.26
N TRP A 700 -33.85 24.00 25.76
CA TRP A 700 -32.42 24.00 26.02
C TRP A 700 -32.14 24.58 27.42
N GLU A 701 -31.35 23.87 28.21
CA GLU A 701 -30.84 24.32 29.51
C GLU A 701 -29.39 24.77 29.33
N GLY A 702 -29.08 26.03 29.67
CA GLY A 702 -27.71 26.55 29.63
C GLY A 702 -26.91 26.14 30.86
N LEU A 703 -25.87 25.35 30.66
CA LEU A 703 -24.90 24.98 31.69
C LEU A 703 -23.67 25.90 31.59
N PRO A 704 -23.25 26.57 32.69
CA PRO A 704 -22.03 27.36 32.70
C PRO A 704 -20.82 26.53 32.28
N ALA A 705 -20.05 27.04 31.32
CA ALA A 705 -18.92 26.35 30.76
C ALA A 705 -17.64 27.19 30.86
N ILE A 706 -16.51 26.53 30.95
CA ILE A 706 -15.19 27.17 30.99
C ILE A 706 -14.54 27.01 29.62
N PHE A 707 -14.30 28.14 28.96
CA PHE A 707 -13.52 28.18 27.73
C PHE A 707 -12.04 27.92 28.06
N VAL A 708 -11.43 26.95 27.36
CA VAL A 708 -10.03 26.55 27.59
C VAL A 708 -9.11 27.14 26.52
N GLY A 709 -9.64 27.45 25.34
CA GLY A 709 -8.86 27.89 24.18
C GLY A 709 -8.65 26.77 23.15
N GLY A 710 -7.73 26.99 22.21
CA GLY A 710 -7.41 26.04 21.14
C GLY A 710 -7.15 26.75 19.81
N SER A 711 -6.93 25.96 18.76
CA SER A 711 -6.68 26.45 17.40
C SER A 711 -7.12 25.38 16.41
N ASP A 712 -8.42 25.34 16.10
CA ASP A 712 -9.04 24.38 15.18
C ASP A 712 -8.65 22.91 15.47
N PRO A 713 -9.12 22.35 16.60
CA PRO A 713 -10.31 22.82 17.33
C PRO A 713 -10.04 23.73 18.55
N TYR A 714 -11.00 24.61 18.84
CA TYR A 714 -11.22 25.30 20.12
C TYR A 714 -11.95 24.39 21.10
N SER A 715 -11.85 24.67 22.40
CA SER A 715 -12.43 23.82 23.43
C SER A 715 -13.06 24.57 24.61
N ALA A 716 -14.14 24.00 25.12
CA ALA A 716 -14.79 24.42 26.36
C ALA A 716 -15.31 23.19 27.11
N TYR A 717 -15.33 23.23 28.45
CA TYR A 717 -15.83 22.13 29.26
C TYR A 717 -16.91 22.54 30.24
N VAL A 718 -17.75 21.57 30.58
CA VAL A 718 -18.77 21.63 31.63
C VAL A 718 -18.56 20.45 32.58
N GLY A 719 -18.61 20.72 33.89
CA GLY A 719 -18.51 19.70 34.93
C GLY A 719 -19.87 19.33 35.53
N ASN A 720 -19.89 18.31 36.37
CA ASN A 720 -21.06 17.88 37.14
C ASN A 720 -22.29 17.51 36.29
N VAL A 721 -22.07 16.91 35.12
CA VAL A 721 -23.15 16.49 34.22
C VAL A 721 -23.63 15.10 34.61
N SER A 722 -24.87 15.01 35.08
CA SER A 722 -25.51 13.76 35.52
C SER A 722 -26.73 13.34 34.68
N SER A 723 -26.97 14.02 33.55
CA SER A 723 -28.04 13.69 32.61
C SER A 723 -27.59 14.07 31.19
N PHE A 724 -27.84 13.17 30.24
CA PHE A 724 -27.29 13.21 28.89
C PHE A 724 -28.39 13.17 27.84
N SER A 725 -28.24 13.98 26.80
CA SER A 725 -29.18 14.12 25.69
C SER A 725 -28.47 14.75 24.48
N ASP A 726 -29.07 15.77 23.87
CA ASP A 726 -28.43 16.61 22.87
C ASP A 726 -27.75 17.81 23.54
N PHE A 727 -26.54 18.11 23.09
CA PHE A 727 -25.69 19.18 23.57
C PHE A 727 -25.30 20.14 22.46
N ALA A 728 -25.12 21.41 22.81
CA ALA A 728 -24.70 22.49 21.91
C ALA A 728 -23.73 23.44 22.62
N VAL A 729 -22.83 24.10 21.87
CA VAL A 729 -21.97 25.17 22.41
C VAL A 729 -22.54 26.51 21.95
N GLY A 730 -22.71 27.47 22.87
CA GLY A 730 -23.22 28.80 22.57
C GLY A 730 -22.75 29.87 23.54
N ASN A 731 -23.15 31.12 23.30
CA ASN A 731 -23.02 32.20 24.27
C ASN A 731 -24.30 32.39 25.11
N SER A 732 -24.19 33.12 26.20
CA SER A 732 -25.37 33.56 26.97
C SER A 732 -26.39 34.30 26.07
N GLY A 733 -27.66 33.89 26.16
CA GLY A 733 -28.73 34.35 25.28
C GLY A 733 -28.89 33.58 23.95
N ALA A 734 -28.00 32.62 23.66
CA ALA A 734 -28.25 31.57 22.67
C ALA A 734 -29.25 30.51 23.18
N LEU A 735 -29.33 30.40 24.50
CA LEU A 735 -30.09 29.42 25.27
C LEU A 735 -31.01 30.20 26.26
N PRO A 736 -32.22 29.71 26.59
CA PRO A 736 -33.23 30.48 27.32
C PRO A 736 -32.93 30.72 28.80
N VAL A 737 -33.52 31.79 29.37
CA VAL A 737 -33.60 32.12 30.81
C VAL A 737 -34.72 31.32 31.50
N GLN A 738 -34.54 30.89 32.75
CA GLN A 738 -35.45 29.95 33.44
C GLN A 738 -36.50 30.63 34.35
N LEU A 739 -37.71 30.81 33.82
CA LEU A 739 -38.90 31.30 34.54
C LEU A 739 -39.65 30.13 35.22
N ALA A 740 -40.04 30.29 36.50
CA ALA A 740 -40.81 29.29 37.23
C ALA A 740 -42.33 29.43 36.99
N SER A 741 -42.84 30.66 36.91
CA SER A 741 -44.26 30.97 36.66
C SER A 741 -44.45 32.44 36.26
N PHE A 742 -45.51 32.74 35.51
CA PHE A 742 -46.05 34.10 35.30
C PHE A 742 -47.57 34.01 35.21
N ILE A 743 -48.26 34.62 36.17
CA ILE A 743 -49.71 34.56 36.34
C ILE A 743 -50.27 35.97 36.59
N GLY A 744 -51.55 36.17 36.32
CA GLY A 744 -52.22 37.44 36.57
C GLY A 744 -53.66 37.22 36.99
N ASN A 745 -54.18 38.13 37.82
CA ASN A 745 -55.54 38.12 38.35
C ASN A 745 -56.14 39.52 38.23
N ILE A 746 -57.40 39.65 37.81
CA ILE A 746 -58.12 40.94 37.76
C ILE A 746 -58.91 41.14 39.06
N PHE A 747 -58.87 42.35 39.60
CA PHE A 747 -59.72 42.80 40.70
C PHE A 747 -60.97 43.51 40.16
N ALA A 748 -62.09 43.39 40.89
CA ALA A 748 -63.36 44.04 40.56
C ALA A 748 -63.31 45.58 40.48
N THR A 749 -62.23 46.19 41.00
CA THR A 749 -61.97 47.64 40.96
C THR A 749 -61.35 48.12 39.64
N GLY A 750 -61.21 47.24 38.64
CA GLY A 750 -60.56 47.58 37.37
C GLY A 750 -59.02 47.58 37.46
N LYS A 751 -58.45 46.81 38.39
CA LYS A 751 -56.99 46.64 38.56
C LYS A 751 -56.57 45.21 38.21
N ALA A 752 -55.33 44.96 37.81
CA ALA A 752 -54.80 43.60 37.60
C ALA A 752 -53.50 43.37 38.38
N LYS A 753 -53.44 42.32 39.20
CA LYS A 753 -52.20 41.87 39.86
C LYS A 753 -51.51 40.81 39.01
N LEU A 754 -50.26 41.07 38.65
CA LEU A 754 -49.37 40.14 37.98
C LEU A 754 -48.34 39.62 38.98
N GLU A 755 -48.06 38.33 38.94
CA GLU A 755 -47.09 37.66 39.81
C GLU A 755 -46.24 36.69 38.98
N TRP A 756 -44.92 36.73 39.17
CA TRP A 756 -44.01 35.78 38.55
C TRP A 756 -42.93 35.34 39.51
N GLN A 757 -42.37 34.18 39.24
CA GLN A 757 -41.26 33.63 39.98
C GLN A 757 -40.15 33.19 39.03
N THR A 758 -38.91 33.53 39.35
CA THR A 758 -37.71 33.00 38.67
C THR A 758 -37.16 31.82 39.45
N ILE A 759 -36.58 30.84 38.75
CA ILE A 759 -35.86 29.72 39.40
C ILE A 759 -34.43 30.14 39.71
N SER A 760 -33.83 30.88 38.77
CA SER A 760 -32.55 31.55 38.90
C SER A 760 -32.54 32.81 38.04
N GLU A 761 -31.68 33.76 38.39
CA GLU A 761 -31.45 34.99 37.65
C GLU A 761 -29.95 35.11 37.36
N LYS A 762 -29.60 35.61 36.18
CA LYS A 762 -28.21 35.90 35.81
C LYS A 762 -28.18 37.25 35.13
N ASN A 763 -27.39 38.17 35.68
CA ASN A 763 -27.27 39.55 35.22
C ASN A 763 -28.63 40.28 35.10
N ASN A 764 -29.64 39.88 35.86
CA ASN A 764 -30.99 40.44 35.73
C ASN A 764 -31.05 41.84 36.35
N ALA A 765 -31.17 42.88 35.52
CA ALA A 765 -31.44 44.24 35.97
C ALA A 765 -32.88 44.40 36.45
N GLY A 766 -33.83 43.65 35.91
CA GLY A 766 -35.22 43.64 36.36
C GLY A 766 -36.22 43.34 35.27
N PHE A 767 -37.50 43.61 35.55
CA PHE A 767 -38.61 43.32 34.65
C PHE A 767 -39.44 44.58 34.41
N TYR A 768 -39.83 44.82 33.17
CA TYR A 768 -40.96 45.67 32.84
C TYR A 768 -42.19 44.80 32.60
N VAL A 769 -43.35 45.27 33.02
CA VAL A 769 -44.64 44.76 32.58
C VAL A 769 -45.05 45.55 31.33
N GLU A 770 -45.36 44.83 30.27
CA GLU A 770 -45.97 45.42 29.08
C GLU A 770 -47.40 44.92 28.92
N LYS A 771 -48.29 45.82 28.54
CA LYS A 771 -49.70 45.58 28.30
C LYS A 771 -50.00 45.75 26.82
N TYR A 772 -50.78 44.85 26.26
CA TYR A 772 -51.23 44.97 24.89
C TYR A 772 -52.14 46.19 24.72
N ASN A 773 -51.79 47.08 23.78
CA ASN A 773 -52.59 48.25 23.43
C ASN A 773 -53.23 48.03 22.06
N SER A 774 -54.53 47.81 22.07
CA SER A 774 -55.32 47.53 20.86
C SER A 774 -55.36 48.68 19.85
N SER A 775 -55.15 49.93 20.27
CA SER A 775 -55.19 51.11 19.39
C SER A 775 -53.97 51.23 18.50
N ILE A 776 -52.83 50.65 18.91
CA ILE A 776 -51.59 50.64 18.13
C ILE A 776 -51.14 49.23 17.73
N ASN A 777 -51.90 48.19 18.14
CA ASN A 777 -51.63 46.78 17.86
C ASN A 777 -50.23 46.34 18.31
N ASP A 778 -49.79 46.80 19.49
CA ASP A 778 -48.48 46.46 20.07
C ASP A 778 -48.53 46.49 21.61
N PHE A 779 -47.54 45.89 22.26
CA PHE A 779 -47.35 45.94 23.71
C PHE A 779 -46.64 47.22 24.11
N VAL A 780 -47.22 47.93 25.07
CA VAL A 780 -46.63 49.14 25.66
C VAL A 780 -46.19 48.87 27.09
N THR A 781 -45.03 49.40 27.48
CA THR A 781 -44.56 49.32 28.87
C THR A 781 -45.49 50.11 29.79
N VAL A 782 -46.04 49.44 30.80
CA VAL A 782 -46.99 50.02 31.77
C VAL A 782 -46.46 50.07 33.21
N SER A 783 -45.31 49.44 33.48
CA SER A 783 -44.63 49.54 34.77
C SER A 783 -43.35 50.36 34.68
N GLU A 784 -42.88 50.86 35.83
CA GLU A 784 -41.45 51.16 36.01
C GLU A 784 -40.63 49.85 36.04
N LEU A 785 -39.29 49.96 35.99
CA LEU A 785 -38.42 48.79 36.10
C LEU A 785 -38.57 48.18 37.49
N ILE A 786 -38.98 46.92 37.56
CA ILE A 786 -39.10 46.16 38.80
C ILE A 786 -37.75 45.49 39.03
N PRO A 787 -36.95 45.95 40.02
CA PRO A 787 -35.55 45.52 40.12
C PRO A 787 -35.41 44.02 40.29
N GLY A 788 -34.55 43.41 39.46
CA GLY A 788 -34.17 42.01 39.57
C GLY A 788 -33.21 41.79 40.73
N ALA A 789 -32.97 40.54 41.09
CA ALA A 789 -31.99 40.16 42.11
C ALA A 789 -30.55 40.05 41.54
N GLY A 790 -30.31 40.50 40.30
CA GLY A 790 -29.02 40.41 39.64
C GLY A 790 -28.68 38.98 39.22
N THR A 791 -27.61 38.43 39.78
CA THR A 791 -27.23 37.03 39.57
C THR A 791 -27.50 36.25 40.85
N THR A 792 -28.51 35.37 40.84
CA THR A 792 -28.88 34.54 41.99
C THR A 792 -29.37 33.17 41.53
N LEU A 793 -29.01 32.12 42.26
CA LEU A 793 -29.56 30.78 42.08
C LEU A 793 -30.75 30.51 43.03
N GLN A 794 -31.11 31.48 43.88
CA GLN A 794 -32.27 31.39 44.76
C GLN A 794 -33.52 31.87 44.01
N PRO A 795 -34.63 31.10 44.03
CA PRO A 795 -35.86 31.53 43.42
C PRO A 795 -36.31 32.90 43.95
N GLN A 796 -36.72 33.79 43.06
CA GLN A 796 -37.22 35.12 43.43
C GLN A 796 -38.68 35.25 43.02
N SER A 797 -39.46 35.92 43.86
CA SER A 797 -40.87 36.20 43.59
C SER A 797 -41.07 37.69 43.40
N TYR A 798 -41.82 38.04 42.36
CA TYR A 798 -42.12 39.42 42.00
C TYR A 798 -43.63 39.58 41.82
N SER A 799 -44.10 40.80 42.06
CA SER A 799 -45.48 41.16 41.78
C SER A 799 -45.60 42.60 41.34
N TRP A 800 -46.61 42.88 40.51
CA TRP A 800 -46.94 44.23 40.06
C TRP A 800 -48.45 44.39 39.90
N ILE A 801 -48.97 45.61 40.04
CA ILE A 801 -50.40 45.90 39.90
C ILE A 801 -50.61 46.94 38.80
N ASP A 802 -51.38 46.59 37.76
CA ASP A 802 -51.99 47.56 36.85
C ASP A 802 -53.17 48.21 37.56
N GLU A 803 -53.10 49.51 37.78
CA GLU A 803 -54.16 50.30 38.39
C GLU A 803 -55.34 50.59 37.43
N ASN A 804 -55.17 50.35 36.12
CA ASN A 804 -56.14 50.66 35.06
C ASN A 804 -56.34 49.47 34.07
N ALA A 805 -56.68 48.30 34.59
CA ALA A 805 -56.99 47.08 33.83
C ALA A 805 -58.47 46.97 33.44
N VAL A 806 -58.97 47.89 32.61
CA VAL A 806 -60.40 48.00 32.23
C VAL A 806 -60.70 47.72 30.74
N GLU A 807 -59.72 47.23 29.97
CA GLU A 807 -59.89 46.97 28.53
C GLU A 807 -60.48 45.58 28.23
N GLU A 808 -61.13 45.40 27.06
CA GLU A 808 -61.73 44.10 26.68
C GLU A 808 -60.69 43.01 26.34
N ASN A 809 -59.45 43.40 26.01
CA ASN A 809 -58.38 42.49 25.62
C ASN A 809 -57.13 42.70 26.48
N LEU A 810 -57.23 42.36 27.77
CA LEU A 810 -56.14 42.52 28.73
C LEU A 810 -55.09 41.42 28.57
N GLN A 811 -54.08 41.69 27.74
CA GLN A 811 -52.90 40.84 27.63
C GLN A 811 -51.70 41.50 28.29
N TYR A 812 -50.94 40.74 29.07
CA TYR A 812 -49.71 41.21 29.69
C TYR A 812 -48.54 40.30 29.34
N ARG A 813 -47.37 40.88 29.09
CA ARG A 813 -46.10 40.15 29.01
C ARG A 813 -45.07 40.82 29.92
N LEU A 814 -44.08 40.07 30.36
CA LEU A 814 -42.89 40.62 31.01
C LEU A 814 -41.83 40.89 29.96
N LYS A 815 -41.09 41.99 30.11
CA LYS A 815 -39.82 42.27 29.44
C LYS A 815 -38.73 42.27 30.50
N GLN A 816 -38.03 41.17 30.63
CA GLN A 816 -36.85 41.06 31.48
C GLN A 816 -35.68 41.82 30.84
N MET A 817 -34.95 42.60 31.62
CA MET A 817 -33.81 43.40 31.22
C MET A 817 -32.56 42.90 31.93
N ASP A 818 -31.47 42.75 31.19
CA ASP A 818 -30.15 42.45 31.74
C ASP A 818 -29.40 43.74 32.11
N MET A 819 -28.39 43.64 32.98
CA MET A 819 -27.50 44.74 33.40
C MET A 819 -26.71 45.36 32.23
N ASN A 820 -26.62 44.66 31.10
CA ASN A 820 -25.97 45.13 29.87
C ASN A 820 -26.94 45.76 28.85
N GLY A 821 -28.24 45.89 29.21
CA GLY A 821 -29.26 46.51 28.37
C GLY A 821 -29.96 45.57 27.38
N LEU A 822 -29.60 44.28 27.34
CA LEU A 822 -30.34 43.26 26.58
C LEU A 822 -31.68 42.93 27.27
N TYR A 823 -32.63 42.36 26.52
CA TYR A 823 -33.94 42.04 27.07
C TYR A 823 -34.60 40.79 26.47
N TYR A 824 -35.49 40.15 27.24
CA TYR A 824 -36.27 38.96 26.89
C TYR A 824 -37.73 39.13 27.27
N TYR A 825 -38.65 38.50 26.52
CA TYR A 825 -40.08 38.57 26.81
C TYR A 825 -40.63 37.25 27.37
N PHE A 826 -41.52 37.34 28.37
CA PHE A 826 -42.27 36.19 28.91
C PHE A 826 -43.78 36.45 28.87
N GLY A 827 -44.56 35.51 28.33
CA GLY A 827 -45.98 35.67 28.04
C GLY A 827 -46.25 35.85 26.54
N PRO A 828 -47.40 36.43 26.12
CA PRO A 828 -48.38 37.09 26.97
C PRO A 828 -49.28 36.13 27.75
N ILE A 829 -49.82 36.59 28.87
CA ILE A 829 -50.96 35.99 29.56
C ILE A 829 -52.20 36.83 29.29
N MET A 830 -53.34 36.15 29.13
CA MET A 830 -54.65 36.76 28.90
C MET A 830 -55.42 36.84 30.20
N LEU A 831 -55.92 38.02 30.56
CA LEU A 831 -56.83 38.22 31.67
C LEU A 831 -58.22 38.61 31.13
N ASN A 832 -59.27 37.95 31.60
CA ASN A 832 -60.64 38.22 31.16
C ASN A 832 -61.40 39.00 32.23
N PRO A 833 -61.76 40.28 32.03
CA PRO A 833 -62.56 41.04 32.98
C PRO A 833 -64.03 40.60 32.89
N THR A 834 -64.48 39.77 33.83
CA THR A 834 -65.92 39.45 33.97
C THR A 834 -66.61 40.56 34.76
N GLY A 835 -67.42 41.38 34.08
CA GLY A 835 -68.14 42.50 34.66
C GLY A 835 -69.35 42.10 35.52
N VAL A 836 -69.42 42.76 36.68
CA VAL A 836 -70.61 43.18 37.46
C VAL A 836 -71.17 42.23 38.56
N ASN A 837 -70.88 42.68 39.80
CA ASN A 837 -71.68 42.75 41.03
C ASN A 837 -72.16 41.48 41.74
N ASP A 838 -71.34 41.00 42.68
CA ASP A 838 -71.73 40.99 44.09
C ASP A 838 -70.49 41.14 44.99
N ASN A 839 -70.67 41.67 46.19
CA ASN A 839 -69.60 42.07 47.13
C ASN A 839 -69.01 40.87 47.90
N SER A 840 -68.81 39.76 47.19
CA SER A 840 -68.13 38.55 47.64
C SER A 840 -67.06 38.23 46.61
N VAL A 841 -65.83 37.98 47.05
CA VAL A 841 -64.91 37.15 46.25
C VAL A 841 -65.76 35.95 45.83
N PRO A 842 -65.91 35.59 44.53
CA PRO A 842 -66.51 34.32 44.18
C PRO A 842 -65.64 33.33 44.92
N ALA A 843 -66.19 32.82 46.00
CA ALA A 843 -65.52 31.90 46.84
C ALA A 843 -65.41 30.70 45.88
N VAL A 844 -64.22 30.47 45.35
CA VAL A 844 -64.01 29.40 44.38
C VAL A 844 -63.63 28.21 45.22
N PHE A 845 -64.36 27.12 45.05
CA PHE A 845 -63.90 25.83 45.51
C PHE A 845 -62.70 25.44 44.65
N ALA A 846 -61.50 25.60 45.21
CA ALA A 846 -60.25 25.37 44.50
C ALA A 846 -59.25 24.67 45.42
N LEU A 847 -58.76 23.52 44.98
CA LEU A 847 -57.59 22.84 45.55
C LEU A 847 -56.38 23.15 44.68
N TYR A 848 -55.30 23.67 45.25
CA TYR A 848 -54.09 24.00 44.49
C TYR A 848 -53.08 22.86 44.51
N GLN A 849 -52.21 22.81 43.49
CA GLN A 849 -51.11 21.86 43.45
C GLN A 849 -50.17 22.09 44.65
N ASN A 850 -49.84 21.03 45.38
CA ASN A 850 -48.87 21.09 46.46
C ASN A 850 -47.50 21.57 45.93
N TYR A 851 -46.77 22.38 46.72
CA TYR A 851 -45.40 22.78 46.40
C TYR A 851 -44.47 22.64 47.62
N PRO A 852 -43.26 22.09 47.45
CA PRO A 852 -42.73 21.46 46.22
C PRO A 852 -43.48 20.16 45.81
N ASN A 853 -43.41 19.75 44.55
CA ASN A 853 -43.90 18.44 44.07
C ASN A 853 -43.00 17.92 42.94
N PRO A 854 -42.18 16.88 43.16
CA PRO A 854 -42.09 16.07 44.38
C PRO A 854 -41.58 16.84 45.61
N PHE A 855 -41.90 16.38 46.82
CA PHE A 855 -41.44 17.00 48.08
C PHE A 855 -40.65 16.01 48.96
N ASN A 856 -39.78 16.55 49.82
CA ASN A 856 -38.99 15.80 50.81
C ASN A 856 -38.78 16.61 52.11
N PRO A 857 -39.21 16.12 53.29
CA PRO A 857 -40.40 15.35 53.54
C PRO A 857 -41.65 16.25 53.69
N THR A 858 -41.52 17.58 53.53
CA THR A 858 -42.64 18.52 53.74
C THR A 858 -43.06 19.29 52.49
N THR A 859 -44.36 19.49 52.32
CA THR A 859 -44.96 20.34 51.26
C THR A 859 -46.06 21.22 51.85
N THR A 860 -46.41 22.29 51.16
CA THR A 860 -47.59 23.10 51.48
C THR A 860 -48.69 22.84 50.46
N ILE A 861 -49.94 22.72 50.93
CA ILE A 861 -51.14 22.57 50.12
C ILE A 861 -52.06 23.76 50.42
N ASN A 862 -52.42 24.51 49.37
CA ASN A 862 -53.33 25.64 49.50
C ASN A 862 -54.72 25.26 48.99
N PHE A 863 -55.77 25.79 49.61
CA PHE A 863 -57.15 25.66 49.13
C PHE A 863 -58.04 26.84 49.54
N SER A 864 -59.14 27.01 48.82
CA SER A 864 -60.26 27.89 49.18
C SER A 864 -61.60 27.18 48.94
N ILE A 865 -62.66 27.62 49.61
CA ILE A 865 -64.01 27.08 49.44
C ILE A 865 -65.01 28.17 49.07
N ALA A 866 -66.10 27.73 48.43
CA ALA A 866 -67.13 28.59 47.86
C ALA A 866 -68.22 29.09 48.82
N GLU A 867 -68.53 28.31 49.83
CA GLU A 867 -69.56 28.64 50.81
C GLU A 867 -69.04 28.16 52.16
N ALA A 868 -69.39 28.85 53.24
CA ALA A 868 -68.97 28.44 54.57
C ALA A 868 -69.57 27.07 54.88
N ASN A 869 -68.72 26.06 55.04
CA ASN A 869 -69.15 24.67 55.21
C ASN A 869 -68.08 23.86 55.94
N TYR A 870 -68.50 22.75 56.56
CA TYR A 870 -67.58 21.80 57.15
C TYR A 870 -66.72 21.20 56.04
N THR A 871 -65.42 21.44 56.11
CA THR A 871 -64.45 21.14 55.05
C THR A 871 -63.39 20.18 55.54
N THR A 872 -63.04 19.20 54.71
CA THR A 872 -61.96 18.26 54.99
C THR A 872 -60.93 18.26 53.88
N LEU A 873 -59.65 18.26 54.24
CA LEU A 873 -58.52 18.02 53.35
C LEU A 873 -57.79 16.75 53.85
N LYS A 874 -57.84 15.69 53.06
CA LYS A 874 -57.31 14.37 53.43
C LYS A 874 -56.35 13.84 52.38
N VAL A 875 -55.33 13.10 52.81
CA VAL A 875 -54.34 12.43 51.95
C VAL A 875 -54.61 10.93 51.97
N TYR A 876 -54.51 10.30 50.80
CA TYR A 876 -54.74 8.89 50.55
C TYR A 876 -53.54 8.28 49.81
N ASN A 877 -53.25 7.02 50.09
CA ASN A 877 -52.33 6.23 49.26
C ASN A 877 -53.03 5.79 47.95
N ILE A 878 -52.30 5.15 47.05
CA ILE A 878 -52.84 4.70 45.75
C ILE A 878 -53.89 3.59 45.86
N LEU A 879 -53.97 2.91 47.02
CA LEU A 879 -55.01 1.92 47.33
C LEU A 879 -56.29 2.57 47.88
N GLY A 880 -56.33 3.89 47.98
CA GLY A 880 -57.46 4.64 48.53
C GLY A 880 -57.56 4.63 50.06
N SER A 881 -56.55 4.14 50.77
CA SER A 881 -56.51 4.22 52.23
C SER A 881 -56.10 5.64 52.66
N GLU A 882 -56.86 6.23 53.58
CA GLU A 882 -56.52 7.52 54.18
C GLU A 882 -55.24 7.39 55.02
N VAL A 883 -54.25 8.23 54.72
CA VAL A 883 -52.94 8.23 55.41
C VAL A 883 -52.74 9.48 56.28
N ALA A 884 -53.48 10.56 56.03
CA ALA A 884 -53.48 11.75 56.87
C ALA A 884 -54.76 12.58 56.67
N THR A 885 -55.28 13.20 57.74
CA THR A 885 -56.22 14.32 57.66
C THR A 885 -55.44 15.60 57.95
N LEU A 886 -55.37 16.52 56.99
CA LEU A 886 -54.60 17.76 57.07
C LEU A 886 -55.46 18.93 57.58
N PHE A 887 -56.75 18.92 57.25
CA PHE A 887 -57.72 19.90 57.72
C PHE A 887 -59.08 19.23 57.91
N ALA A 888 -59.79 19.54 58.99
CA ALA A 888 -61.16 19.10 59.25
C ALA A 888 -61.85 20.10 60.19
N GLY A 889 -62.75 20.91 59.65
CA GLY A 889 -63.43 21.94 60.44
C GLY A 889 -64.28 22.88 59.59
N ASP A 890 -64.99 23.79 60.24
CA ASP A 890 -65.75 24.83 59.57
C ASP A 890 -64.78 25.81 58.90
N ALA A 891 -64.82 25.86 57.57
CA ALA A 891 -64.04 26.81 56.79
C ALA A 891 -64.92 27.97 56.33
N GLU A 892 -64.32 29.16 56.28
CA GLU A 892 -64.98 30.41 55.89
C GLU A 892 -64.96 30.55 54.36
N ALA A 893 -66.07 31.01 53.78
CA ALA A 893 -66.16 31.26 52.34
C ALA A 893 -65.09 32.28 51.89
N GLY A 894 -64.36 31.96 50.81
CA GLY A 894 -63.40 32.88 50.19
C GLY A 894 -62.07 33.08 50.93
N LYS A 895 -61.86 32.45 52.10
CA LYS A 895 -60.57 32.47 52.82
C LYS A 895 -59.60 31.46 52.20
N MET A 896 -58.36 31.89 51.95
CA MET A 896 -57.29 31.01 51.50
C MET A 896 -56.66 30.29 52.70
N TYR A 897 -56.72 28.96 52.69
CA TYR A 897 -56.11 28.10 53.70
C TYR A 897 -54.79 27.55 53.18
N SER A 898 -53.74 27.61 54.01
CA SER A 898 -52.42 27.07 53.71
C SER A 898 -52.07 26.01 54.76
N VAL A 899 -51.99 24.75 54.34
CA VAL A 899 -51.81 23.61 55.24
C VAL A 899 -50.53 22.87 54.91
N LYS A 900 -49.65 22.73 55.91
CA LYS A 900 -48.40 21.99 55.78
C LYS A 900 -48.66 20.50 55.91
N PHE A 901 -48.11 19.72 54.99
CA PHE A 901 -48.09 18.26 55.04
C PHE A 901 -46.66 17.77 55.27
N ASP A 902 -46.48 16.90 56.26
CA ASP A 902 -45.24 16.22 56.58
C ASP A 902 -45.40 14.71 56.31
N GLY A 903 -44.72 14.23 55.27
CA GLY A 903 -44.71 12.84 54.83
C GLY A 903 -43.57 12.01 55.45
N SER A 904 -42.87 12.50 56.47
CA SER A 904 -41.71 11.82 57.08
C SER A 904 -42.01 10.39 57.58
N ASN A 905 -43.26 10.07 57.89
CA ASN A 905 -43.69 8.72 58.31
C ASN A 905 -44.31 7.86 57.19
N LEU A 906 -44.29 8.34 55.95
CA LEU A 906 -44.84 7.65 54.77
C LEU A 906 -43.72 7.18 53.83
N SER A 907 -43.96 6.15 53.01
CA SER A 907 -43.00 5.67 52.00
C SER A 907 -42.90 6.62 50.80
N SER A 908 -41.76 6.69 50.12
CA SER A 908 -41.68 7.37 48.81
C SER A 908 -42.73 6.80 47.85
N GLY A 909 -43.43 7.66 47.11
CA GLY A 909 -44.50 7.23 46.22
C GLY A 909 -45.52 8.31 45.88
N ILE A 910 -46.52 7.91 45.09
CA ILE A 910 -47.64 8.77 44.69
C ILE A 910 -48.75 8.67 45.73
N TYR A 911 -49.24 9.83 46.14
CA TYR A 911 -50.40 10.00 47.02
C TYR A 911 -51.42 10.89 46.35
N LEU A 912 -52.68 10.76 46.76
CA LEU A 912 -53.77 11.62 46.35
C LEU A 912 -54.22 12.45 47.55
N TYR A 913 -54.54 13.71 47.36
CA TYR A 913 -55.18 14.53 48.38
C TYR A 913 -56.50 15.07 47.87
N LYS A 914 -57.51 14.99 48.72
CA LYS A 914 -58.89 15.31 48.42
C LYS A 914 -59.36 16.42 49.34
N LEU A 915 -59.85 17.49 48.73
CA LEU A 915 -60.62 18.53 49.40
C LEU A 915 -62.11 18.21 49.24
N GLN A 916 -62.87 18.27 50.33
CA GLN A 916 -64.31 18.09 50.30
C GLN A 916 -64.98 19.13 51.20
N SER A 917 -65.93 19.88 50.65
CA SER A 917 -66.72 20.92 51.33
C SER A 917 -68.15 20.90 50.79
N GLY A 918 -69.11 20.50 51.61
CA GLY A 918 -70.48 20.21 51.14
C GLY A 918 -70.52 19.14 50.05
N ASN A 919 -71.12 19.47 48.90
CA ASN A 919 -71.19 18.61 47.71
C ASN A 919 -69.95 18.74 46.80
N ASN A 920 -69.06 19.69 47.05
CA ASN A 920 -67.89 19.93 46.21
C ASN A 920 -66.72 19.03 46.64
N VAL A 921 -66.11 18.37 45.66
CA VAL A 921 -64.96 17.48 45.84
C VAL A 921 -63.93 17.75 44.74
N GLU A 922 -62.68 18.00 45.11
CA GLU A 922 -61.54 18.08 44.19
C GLU A 922 -60.41 17.19 44.70
N VAL A 923 -59.75 16.48 43.78
CA VAL A 923 -58.66 15.55 44.09
C VAL A 923 -57.44 15.90 43.24
N ARG A 924 -56.26 15.93 43.86
CA ARG A 924 -54.98 16.12 43.17
C ARG A 924 -53.96 15.10 43.64
N LYS A 925 -52.89 14.94 42.85
CA LYS A 925 -51.78 14.02 43.14
C LYS A 925 -50.58 14.77 43.72
N LEU A 926 -49.90 14.18 44.70
CA LEU A 926 -48.62 14.63 45.23
C LEU A 926 -47.62 13.46 45.26
N MET A 927 -46.34 13.74 45.08
CA MET A 927 -45.26 12.76 45.05
C MET A 927 -44.28 13.02 46.19
N LEU A 928 -44.17 12.06 47.11
CA LEU A 928 -43.15 12.07 48.16
C LEU A 928 -41.89 11.37 47.64
N MET A 929 -40.75 12.05 47.67
CA MET A 929 -39.44 11.42 47.45
C MET A 929 -38.61 11.57 48.71
N LYS A 930 -38.35 10.46 49.40
CA LYS A 930 -37.34 10.38 50.47
C LYS A 930 -35.97 10.07 49.91
#